data_AF-A0A8J6D1P6-F1
#
_entry.id   AF-A0A8J6D1P6-F1
#
_cell.length_a   1.000
_cell.length_b   1.000
_cell.length_c   1.000
_cell.angle_alpha   90.00
_cell.angle_beta   90.00
_cell.angle_gamma   90.00
#
_symmetry.space_group_name_H-M   'P 1'
#
loop_
_entity.id
_entity.type
_entity.pdbx_description
1 polymer ?
#
loop_
_entity_poly.entity_id
_entity_poly.type
_entity_poly.pdbx_seq_one_letter_code
_entity_poly.pdbx_strand_id
1 'polypeptide(L)'
;MESGFFDKVEDNAAVRIWAETTQQEKGDSLTEGYVSELSDFTRVSVTQNNLQEMKEIWAQWDDEVKRLFYCHYGDLPYLLDVKIDERLFRALVQYWNSAYSCFTFGNVDLVPTIEEYTALIRCPKIQVDRIYSKATNGPAFSKKLMNITGMSEQWVTTRIKQKGDCRCIPWRHLRDLILAHPDVKKRVDVFALSIYGLVVFPKALGHVDEAVSDLFDRLSKGTTPVPAILAETFRSLNACRRAGEGRFIGCAQLLLSWFHSHFWKIEKVPYRVFFENYSPLKELAATPRRDDITEENWMAILQNLQDEDVEWRAPWMVPDEILYRCGDFDWVPLLGVWGAIGYAPLLALRQYRSRQFIPPTHGLAQCEFVFAGNNYKRRVREISNAWNQTRRMKKFAANPMVTLEYDQWRIQRINDNIPTPDQEGPRSMEECLRPTPSELEIVRHDFERKGLELEKRIEQLEEEKMQLGLDVDVQKLEAERLRKGKNKAEEDLDSLKTDYKKLRRSIRTAGLGKTSEQWRQEVKEEKSKASQWEEKFREAQAREETLKESLVESQNEKERLKMRVTELEKSLYQQRARNSVIELKASQSKIEELKGNIEELKVALQDRELQLEFLEINNDRLNEQLHQSQEQVRNRDYVMGEALIQVRDVAEHLQTLAVQADVLSLKYESESDKGRELAWLLRQVKALSIRAKPYM
;
A
#
# COMPACT_ATOMS: atom_id res chain seq x y z
N MET A 1 13.23 -2.24 46.91
CA MET A 1 14.35 -3.10 46.49
C MET A 1 14.26 -3.24 44.98
N GLU A 2 15.01 -2.39 44.29
CA GLU A 2 15.16 -2.41 42.83
C GLU A 2 16.02 -3.64 42.48
N SER A 3 15.41 -4.65 41.87
CA SER A 3 16.15 -5.73 41.24
C SER A 3 16.73 -5.18 39.93
N GLY A 4 18.02 -4.87 39.92
CA GLY A 4 18.75 -4.52 38.70
C GLY A 4 18.57 -5.61 37.66
N PHE A 5 17.97 -5.24 36.52
CA PHE A 5 17.93 -6.06 35.32
C PHE A 5 19.37 -6.21 34.81
N PHE A 6 19.90 -7.43 34.80
CA PHE A 6 21.17 -7.74 34.13
C PHE A 6 20.88 -8.03 32.65
N ASP A 7 20.62 -6.99 31.85
CA ASP A 7 20.71 -7.13 30.39
C ASP A 7 22.18 -7.41 30.04
N LYS A 8 22.47 -8.66 29.65
CA LYS A 8 23.78 -9.04 29.11
C LYS A 8 23.76 -8.82 27.61
N VAL A 9 24.47 -7.79 27.16
CA VAL A 9 24.78 -7.59 25.76
C VAL A 9 25.95 -8.50 25.41
N GLU A 10 25.68 -9.52 24.61
CA GLU A 10 26.65 -10.55 24.22
C GLU A 10 27.37 -10.18 22.91
N ASP A 11 28.56 -10.76 22.73
CA ASP A 11 29.34 -10.60 21.51
C ASP A 11 28.73 -11.40 20.35
N ASN A 12 28.71 -10.80 19.15
CA ASN A 12 28.10 -11.40 17.97
C ASN A 12 28.71 -12.76 17.61
N ALA A 13 30.03 -12.93 17.75
CA ALA A 13 30.68 -14.18 17.39
C ALA A 13 30.30 -15.31 18.36
N ALA A 14 30.15 -14.99 19.65
CA ALA A 14 29.69 -15.95 20.64
C ALA A 14 28.24 -16.39 20.38
N VAL A 15 27.36 -15.45 20.03
CA VAL A 15 25.95 -15.74 19.69
C VAL A 15 25.87 -16.59 18.42
N ARG A 16 26.68 -16.30 17.40
CA ARG A 16 26.77 -17.12 16.19
C ARG A 16 27.15 -18.57 16.50
N ILE A 17 28.25 -18.79 17.24
CA ILE A 17 28.71 -20.14 17.59
C ILE A 17 27.62 -20.90 18.35
N TRP A 18 26.98 -20.24 19.31
CA TRP A 18 25.87 -20.83 20.05
C TRP A 18 24.68 -21.19 19.14
N ALA A 19 24.27 -20.28 18.25
CA ALA A 19 23.13 -20.47 17.36
C ALA A 19 23.35 -21.64 16.39
N GLU A 20 24.50 -21.67 15.73
CA GLU A 20 24.89 -22.73 14.79
C GLU A 20 24.99 -24.10 15.49
N THR A 21 25.61 -24.14 16.68
CA THR A 21 25.71 -25.37 17.47
C THR A 21 24.33 -25.86 17.91
N THR A 22 23.47 -24.95 18.39
CA THR A 22 22.11 -25.28 18.83
C THR A 22 21.26 -25.82 17.68
N GLN A 23 21.36 -25.20 16.50
CA GLN A 23 20.67 -25.67 15.30
C GLN A 23 21.16 -27.06 14.88
N GLN A 24 22.47 -27.30 14.93
CA GLN A 24 23.05 -28.59 14.60
C GLN A 24 22.62 -29.70 15.58
N GLU A 25 22.55 -29.40 16.87
CA GLU A 25 22.17 -30.36 17.92
C GLU A 25 20.68 -30.67 17.95
N LYS A 26 19.82 -29.65 17.80
CA LYS A 26 18.37 -29.78 17.97
C LYS A 26 17.62 -29.99 16.65
N GLY A 27 18.24 -29.65 15.51
CA GLY A 27 17.62 -29.71 14.20
C GLY A 27 16.74 -28.48 13.88
N ASP A 28 16.04 -28.56 12.76
CA ASP A 28 15.23 -27.46 12.24
C ASP A 28 13.80 -27.41 12.83
N SER A 29 13.06 -26.34 12.50
CA SER A 29 11.65 -26.18 12.90
C SER A 29 10.75 -27.27 12.30
N LEU A 30 11.06 -27.65 11.05
CA LEU A 30 10.42 -28.75 10.32
C LEU A 30 11.43 -29.87 10.06
N THR A 31 11.01 -31.12 10.30
CA THR A 31 11.87 -32.29 10.13
C THR A 31 11.70 -32.93 8.75
N GLU A 32 12.70 -33.71 8.33
CA GLU A 32 12.63 -34.51 7.10
C GLU A 32 11.37 -35.40 7.09
N GLY A 33 10.67 -35.43 5.95
CA GLY A 33 9.39 -36.12 5.80
C GLY A 33 8.15 -35.31 6.24
N TYR A 34 8.30 -34.05 6.63
CA TYR A 34 7.15 -33.17 6.87
C TYR A 34 6.30 -32.99 5.61
N VAL A 35 4.99 -33.17 5.76
CA VAL A 35 3.99 -32.90 4.72
C VAL A 35 3.16 -31.71 5.19
N SER A 36 3.15 -30.64 4.41
CA SER A 36 2.39 -29.44 4.77
C SER A 36 0.88 -29.72 4.70
N GLU A 37 0.16 -29.27 5.72
CA GLU A 37 -1.32 -29.25 5.75
C GLU A 37 -1.88 -27.93 5.20
N LEU A 38 -1.01 -26.98 4.83
CA LEU A 38 -1.41 -25.66 4.34
C LEU A 38 -1.89 -25.73 2.89
N SER A 39 -2.90 -24.92 2.57
CA SER A 39 -3.39 -24.72 1.21
C SER A 39 -2.34 -24.07 0.30
N ASP A 40 -2.31 -24.45 -0.98
CA ASP A 40 -1.47 -23.80 -2.01
C ASP A 40 -1.80 -22.31 -2.17
N PHE A 41 -3.07 -21.94 -1.96
CA PHE A 41 -3.53 -20.57 -2.04
C PHE A 41 -4.48 -20.25 -0.89
N THR A 42 -4.22 -19.14 -0.22
CA THR A 42 -4.97 -18.66 0.95
C THR A 42 -5.86 -17.47 0.61
N ARG A 43 -7.18 -17.62 0.75
CA ARG A 43 -8.18 -16.56 0.51
C ARG A 43 -8.38 -15.69 1.75
N VAL A 44 -7.48 -14.73 1.96
CA VAL A 44 -7.56 -13.83 3.11
C VAL A 44 -8.45 -12.60 2.84
N SER A 45 -9.30 -12.27 3.82
CA SER A 45 -10.03 -11.01 3.89
C SER A 45 -9.31 -10.03 4.81
N VAL A 46 -9.15 -8.78 4.36
CA VAL A 46 -8.65 -7.66 5.18
C VAL A 46 -9.74 -6.66 5.53
N THR A 47 -11.01 -7.09 5.55
CA THR A 47 -12.15 -6.21 5.85
C THR A 47 -11.94 -5.47 7.17
N GLN A 48 -12.06 -4.14 7.10
CA GLN A 48 -11.77 -3.23 8.19
C GLN A 48 -13.00 -2.53 8.75
N ASN A 49 -12.80 -1.86 9.88
CA ASN A 49 -13.75 -0.88 10.39
C ASN A 49 -13.79 0.35 9.49
N ASN A 50 -14.96 0.97 9.37
CA ASN A 50 -15.05 2.31 8.80
C ASN A 50 -14.44 3.30 9.80
N LEU A 51 -13.36 3.99 9.37
CA LEU A 51 -12.60 4.91 10.21
C LEU A 51 -13.00 6.39 10.00
N GLN A 52 -13.98 6.68 9.16
CA GLN A 52 -14.36 8.04 8.77
C GLN A 52 -14.71 8.94 9.98
N GLU A 53 -15.55 8.44 10.88
CA GLU A 53 -15.92 9.19 12.09
C GLU A 53 -14.71 9.46 13.00
N MET A 54 -13.75 8.53 13.06
CA MET A 54 -12.53 8.73 13.84
C MET A 54 -11.64 9.82 13.23
N LYS A 55 -11.56 9.87 11.89
CA LYS A 55 -10.84 10.94 11.17
C LYS A 55 -11.47 12.30 11.40
N GLU A 56 -12.80 12.37 11.36
CA GLU A 56 -13.55 13.60 11.61
C GLU A 56 -13.32 14.11 13.04
N ILE A 57 -13.40 13.24 14.05
CA ILE A 57 -13.08 13.59 15.44
C ILE A 57 -11.64 14.10 15.55
N TRP A 58 -10.69 13.39 14.95
CA TRP A 58 -9.28 13.78 14.98
C TRP A 58 -9.03 15.13 14.30
N ALA A 59 -9.70 15.40 13.19
CA ALA A 59 -9.59 16.66 12.46
C ALA A 59 -10.12 17.86 13.27
N GLN A 60 -11.17 17.66 14.06
CA GLN A 60 -11.77 18.69 14.92
C GLN A 60 -10.93 19.08 16.14
N TRP A 61 -9.97 18.25 16.55
CA TRP A 61 -9.11 18.56 17.70
C TRP A 61 -8.07 19.63 17.37
N ASP A 62 -7.90 20.56 18.29
CA ASP A 62 -6.80 21.53 18.24
C ASP A 62 -5.43 20.87 18.50
N ASP A 63 -4.37 21.66 18.30
CA ASP A 63 -3.00 21.20 18.45
C ASP A 63 -2.64 20.83 19.89
N GLU A 64 -3.30 21.41 20.90
CA GLU A 64 -3.04 21.11 22.30
C GLU A 64 -3.55 19.70 22.65
N VAL A 65 -4.77 19.36 22.25
CA VAL A 65 -5.35 18.03 22.44
C VAL A 65 -4.56 16.98 21.63
N LYS A 66 -4.18 17.31 20.39
CA LYS A 66 -3.33 16.42 19.56
C LYS A 66 -1.97 16.19 20.21
N ARG A 67 -1.31 17.23 20.73
CA ARG A 67 -0.06 17.11 21.48
C ARG A 67 -0.23 16.23 22.72
N LEU A 68 -1.33 16.39 23.47
CA LEU A 68 -1.64 15.54 24.61
C LEU A 68 -1.73 14.06 24.20
N PHE A 69 -2.35 13.77 23.06
CA PHE A 69 -2.39 12.42 22.49
C PHE A 69 -0.99 11.89 22.19
N TYR A 70 -0.19 12.61 21.39
CA TYR A 70 1.15 12.19 20.99
C TYR A 70 2.05 11.90 22.21
N CYS A 71 1.97 12.73 23.26
CA CYS A 71 2.74 12.53 24.49
C CYS A 71 2.39 11.23 25.24
N HIS A 72 1.19 10.67 25.04
CA HIS A 72 0.74 9.47 25.76
C HIS A 72 0.77 8.20 24.90
N TYR A 73 0.50 8.34 23.61
CA TYR A 73 0.17 7.21 22.73
C TYR A 73 1.01 7.18 21.44
N GLY A 74 1.89 8.17 21.26
CA GLY A 74 2.76 8.25 20.07
C GLY A 74 1.97 8.55 18.80
N ASP A 75 2.49 8.04 17.69
CA ASP A 75 2.12 8.42 16.33
C ASP A 75 0.96 7.59 15.75
N LEU A 76 0.23 6.87 16.61
CA LEU A 76 -0.92 6.01 16.25
C LEU A 76 -2.02 6.67 15.39
N PRO A 77 -2.35 7.97 15.51
CA PRO A 77 -3.43 8.57 14.73
C PRO A 77 -3.17 8.52 13.22
N TYR A 78 -1.90 8.48 12.79
CA TYR A 78 -1.55 8.36 11.37
C TYR A 78 -1.99 7.02 10.77
N LEU A 79 -2.21 5.98 11.58
CA LEU A 79 -2.79 4.72 11.11
C LEU A 79 -4.20 4.88 10.51
N LEU A 80 -4.93 5.93 10.90
CA LEU A 80 -6.24 6.21 10.32
C LEU A 80 -6.11 6.54 8.82
N ASP A 81 -4.99 7.12 8.40
CA ASP A 81 -4.75 7.58 7.02
C ASP A 81 -3.93 6.61 6.17
N VAL A 82 -3.38 5.55 6.77
CA VAL A 82 -2.73 4.48 6.01
C VAL A 82 -3.77 3.69 5.22
N LYS A 83 -3.73 3.85 3.90
CA LYS A 83 -4.53 3.04 2.97
C LYS A 83 -4.06 1.58 2.97
N ILE A 84 -5.00 0.67 2.74
CA ILE A 84 -4.73 -0.76 2.64
C ILE A 84 -4.96 -1.20 1.22
N ASP A 85 -3.88 -1.65 0.59
CA ASP A 85 -3.95 -2.37 -0.68
C ASP A 85 -4.33 -3.82 -0.38
N GLU A 86 -5.60 -4.16 -0.63
CA GLU A 86 -6.10 -5.52 -0.40
C GLU A 86 -5.41 -6.55 -1.29
N ARG A 87 -5.01 -6.17 -2.52
CA ARG A 87 -4.39 -7.07 -3.49
C ARG A 87 -2.97 -7.41 -3.06
N LEU A 88 -2.20 -6.39 -2.67
CA LEU A 88 -0.88 -6.59 -2.08
C LEU A 88 -0.96 -7.45 -0.83
N PHE A 89 -1.93 -7.20 0.06
CA PHE A 89 -2.04 -7.99 1.29
C PHE A 89 -2.35 -9.46 0.99
N ARG A 90 -3.27 -9.75 0.06
CA ARG A 90 -3.59 -11.12 -0.34
C ARG A 90 -2.38 -11.84 -0.94
N ALA A 91 -1.60 -11.15 -1.78
CA ALA A 91 -0.36 -11.69 -2.30
C ALA A 91 0.69 -11.93 -1.19
N LEU A 92 0.88 -10.96 -0.30
CA LEU A 92 1.83 -11.02 0.82
C LEU A 92 1.58 -12.21 1.73
N VAL A 93 0.32 -12.53 2.04
CA VAL A 93 -0.02 -13.66 2.92
C VAL A 93 0.43 -15.00 2.34
N GLN A 94 0.47 -15.18 1.02
CA GLN A 94 0.89 -16.46 0.40
C GLN A 94 2.33 -16.83 0.78
N TYR A 95 3.16 -15.83 1.07
CA TYR A 95 4.57 -16.01 1.42
C TYR A 95 4.82 -16.06 2.93
N TRP A 96 3.77 -16.10 3.76
CA TRP A 96 3.92 -16.29 5.20
C TRP A 96 4.26 -17.74 5.53
N ASN A 97 5.43 -17.94 6.13
CA ASN A 97 5.97 -19.23 6.53
C ASN A 97 5.70 -19.50 8.01
N SER A 98 4.60 -20.22 8.27
CA SER A 98 4.10 -20.49 9.62
C SER A 98 5.09 -21.22 10.52
N ALA A 99 5.96 -22.06 9.96
CA ALA A 99 6.95 -22.81 10.73
C ALA A 99 8.10 -21.95 11.25
N TYR A 100 8.40 -20.84 10.58
CA TYR A 100 9.50 -19.93 10.93
C TYR A 100 9.02 -18.57 11.45
N SER A 101 7.70 -18.31 11.37
CA SER A 101 7.08 -17.04 11.74
C SER A 101 7.74 -15.84 11.03
N CYS A 102 8.01 -15.99 9.73
CA CYS A 102 8.56 -14.96 8.86
C CYS A 102 7.93 -15.02 7.45
N PHE A 103 8.15 -13.98 6.65
CA PHE A 103 7.87 -14.02 5.21
C PHE A 103 9.09 -14.56 4.47
N THR A 104 8.84 -15.50 3.55
CA THR A 104 9.86 -16.12 2.70
C THR A 104 9.53 -15.81 1.25
N PHE A 105 10.32 -14.92 0.63
CA PHE A 105 10.19 -14.48 -0.76
C PHE A 105 11.39 -14.99 -1.57
N GLY A 106 11.26 -16.12 -2.26
CA GLY A 106 12.41 -16.73 -2.94
C GLY A 106 13.60 -16.91 -1.97
N ASN A 107 14.69 -16.16 -2.20
CA ASN A 107 15.92 -16.17 -1.38
C ASN A 107 15.95 -15.17 -0.21
N VAL A 108 14.88 -14.38 -0.05
CA VAL A 108 14.76 -13.33 0.96
C VAL A 108 13.87 -13.81 2.10
N ASP A 109 14.33 -13.60 3.34
CA ASP A 109 13.49 -13.73 4.54
C ASP A 109 13.39 -12.39 5.23
N LEU A 110 12.16 -12.00 5.59
CA LEU A 110 11.85 -10.75 6.28
C LEU A 110 10.77 -10.98 7.33
N VAL A 111 10.84 -10.22 8.41
CA VAL A 111 9.83 -10.24 9.47
C VAL A 111 9.68 -8.85 10.09
N PRO A 112 8.45 -8.42 10.43
CA PRO A 112 8.28 -7.22 11.23
C PRO A 112 8.97 -7.38 12.59
N THR A 113 9.93 -6.51 12.90
CA THR A 113 10.70 -6.60 14.15
C THR A 113 10.13 -5.75 15.28
N ILE A 114 10.45 -6.11 16.53
CA ILE A 114 10.06 -5.33 17.71
C ILE A 114 10.62 -3.90 17.60
N GLU A 115 11.86 -3.77 17.16
CA GLU A 115 12.54 -2.48 17.04
C GLU A 115 11.92 -1.60 15.95
N GLU A 116 11.58 -2.16 14.78
CA GLU A 116 10.91 -1.43 13.70
C GLU A 116 9.52 -0.94 14.13
N TYR A 117 8.72 -1.79 14.78
CA TYR A 117 7.38 -1.40 15.24
C TYR A 117 7.44 -0.41 16.40
N THR A 118 8.43 -0.53 17.27
CA THR A 118 8.67 0.45 18.36
C THR A 118 8.99 1.83 17.78
N ALA A 119 9.86 1.87 16.76
CA ALA A 119 10.21 3.12 16.08
C ALA A 119 9.05 3.71 15.26
N LEU A 120 8.21 2.86 14.64
CA LEU A 120 7.02 3.29 13.91
C LEU A 120 5.97 3.94 14.82
N ILE A 121 5.66 3.30 15.96
CA ILE A 121 4.61 3.76 16.88
C ILE A 121 5.09 4.97 17.71
N ARG A 122 6.39 5.07 18.01
CA ARG A 122 7.03 6.21 18.69
C ARG A 122 6.29 6.66 19.96
N CYS A 123 5.93 5.71 20.83
CA CYS A 123 5.20 6.04 22.06
C CYS A 123 6.17 6.38 23.22
N PRO A 124 6.17 7.63 23.73
CA PRO A 124 7.23 8.11 24.66
C PRO A 124 7.16 7.52 26.07
N LYS A 125 6.00 7.01 26.51
CA LYS A 125 5.76 6.59 27.90
C LYS A 125 6.05 5.11 28.17
N ILE A 126 6.61 4.41 27.20
CA ILE A 126 6.79 2.96 27.23
C ILE A 126 8.19 2.60 27.69
N GLN A 127 8.27 1.67 28.64
CA GLN A 127 9.52 0.99 28.97
C GLN A 127 9.67 -0.19 28.01
N VAL A 128 10.77 -0.19 27.23
CA VAL A 128 11.01 -1.18 26.16
C VAL A 128 10.97 -2.62 26.68
N ASP A 129 11.43 -2.85 27.91
CA ASP A 129 11.57 -4.19 28.48
C ASP A 129 10.35 -4.69 29.27
N ARG A 130 9.31 -3.84 29.43
CA ARG A 130 8.11 -4.23 30.17
C ARG A 130 7.01 -4.72 29.23
N ILE A 131 6.95 -6.03 29.04
CA ILE A 131 5.97 -6.64 28.15
C ILE A 131 4.58 -6.82 28.77
N TYR A 132 3.58 -6.91 27.90
CA TYR A 132 2.22 -7.26 28.29
C TYR A 132 2.16 -8.72 28.77
N SER A 133 1.48 -8.94 29.89
CA SER A 133 1.09 -10.25 30.36
C SER A 133 -0.36 -10.21 30.82
N LYS A 134 -1.18 -11.10 30.26
CA LYS A 134 -2.57 -11.26 30.65
C LYS A 134 -2.67 -11.59 32.14
N ALA A 135 -3.37 -10.74 32.89
CA ALA A 135 -3.54 -10.94 34.33
C ALA A 135 -4.48 -12.13 34.58
N THR A 136 -4.07 -13.07 35.43
CA THR A 136 -4.96 -14.19 35.83
C THR A 136 -6.09 -13.75 36.75
N ASN A 137 -5.85 -12.73 37.58
CA ASN A 137 -6.81 -12.15 38.54
C ASN A 137 -6.90 -10.61 38.38
N GLY A 138 -6.98 -10.13 37.14
CA GLY A 138 -7.10 -8.70 36.86
C GLY A 138 -8.46 -8.11 37.24
N PRO A 139 -8.58 -6.76 37.30
CA PRO A 139 -9.88 -6.11 37.46
C PRO A 139 -10.87 -6.60 36.39
N ALA A 140 -12.15 -6.69 36.76
CA ALA A 140 -13.23 -7.01 35.82
C ALA A 140 -13.27 -6.00 34.66
N PHE A 141 -13.78 -6.44 33.51
CA PHE A 141 -13.92 -5.58 32.31
C PHE A 141 -14.60 -4.25 32.60
N SER A 142 -15.70 -4.28 33.37
CA SER A 142 -16.44 -3.08 33.77
C SER A 142 -15.55 -2.09 34.51
N LYS A 143 -14.78 -2.56 35.51
CA LYS A 143 -13.89 -1.74 36.32
C LYS A 143 -12.77 -1.09 35.50
N LYS A 144 -12.21 -1.81 34.51
CA LYS A 144 -11.21 -1.24 33.60
C LYS A 144 -11.80 -0.12 32.74
N LEU A 145 -12.97 -0.38 32.15
CA LEU A 145 -13.65 0.62 31.34
C LEU A 145 -14.05 1.84 32.18
N MET A 146 -14.51 1.68 33.43
CA MET A 146 -14.76 2.81 34.33
C MET A 146 -13.50 3.66 34.53
N ASN A 147 -12.35 3.03 34.79
CA ASN A 147 -11.09 3.74 34.98
C ASN A 147 -10.67 4.52 33.71
N ILE A 148 -10.79 3.88 32.54
CA ILE A 148 -10.41 4.48 31.26
C ILE A 148 -11.38 5.62 30.90
N THR A 149 -12.68 5.36 30.97
CA THR A 149 -13.74 6.26 30.50
C THR A 149 -14.10 7.35 31.50
N GLY A 150 -13.84 7.17 32.80
CA GLY A 150 -14.34 8.05 33.86
C GLY A 150 -15.83 7.85 34.20
N MET A 151 -16.49 6.86 33.59
CA MET A 151 -17.94 6.65 33.73
C MET A 151 -18.30 5.73 34.90
N SER A 152 -19.56 5.78 35.33
CA SER A 152 -20.10 4.92 36.39
C SER A 152 -20.18 3.46 35.95
N GLU A 153 -20.18 2.54 36.92
CA GLU A 153 -20.31 1.10 36.66
C GLU A 153 -21.59 0.77 35.89
N GLN A 154 -22.71 1.42 36.25
CA GLN A 154 -23.98 1.25 35.57
C GLN A 154 -23.92 1.70 34.11
N TRP A 155 -23.22 2.80 33.81
CA TRP A 155 -23.06 3.26 32.42
C TRP A 155 -22.30 2.24 31.58
N VAL A 156 -21.23 1.67 32.13
CA VAL A 156 -20.37 0.70 31.45
C VAL A 156 -21.08 -0.65 31.27
N THR A 157 -21.64 -1.21 32.35
CA THR A 157 -22.26 -2.55 32.34
C THR A 157 -23.46 -2.63 31.39
N THR A 158 -24.25 -1.57 31.29
CA THR A 158 -25.40 -1.49 30.35
C THR A 158 -24.98 -1.43 28.87
N ARG A 159 -23.72 -1.05 28.57
CA ARG A 159 -23.21 -0.88 27.20
C ARG A 159 -22.30 -2.00 26.74
N ILE A 160 -21.78 -2.81 27.66
CA ILE A 160 -21.05 -4.04 27.32
C ILE A 160 -22.02 -5.03 26.67
N LYS A 161 -21.63 -5.58 25.52
CA LYS A 161 -22.41 -6.56 24.76
C LYS A 161 -21.57 -7.80 24.45
N GLN A 162 -22.26 -8.91 24.28
CA GLN A 162 -21.67 -10.11 23.69
C GLN A 162 -21.80 -10.02 22.16
N LYS A 163 -20.70 -10.20 21.42
CA LYS A 163 -20.68 -10.28 19.96
C LYS A 163 -19.84 -11.49 19.56
N GLY A 164 -20.52 -12.58 19.18
CA GLY A 164 -19.86 -13.88 19.00
C GLY A 164 -19.25 -14.37 20.33
N ASP A 165 -18.00 -14.79 20.29
CA ASP A 165 -17.20 -15.20 21.45
C ASP A 165 -16.66 -14.00 22.26
N CYS A 166 -16.81 -12.77 21.76
CA CYS A 166 -16.22 -11.57 22.33
C CYS A 166 -17.17 -10.83 23.25
N ARG A 167 -16.71 -10.51 24.46
CA ARG A 167 -17.33 -9.49 25.32
C ARG A 167 -16.72 -8.14 24.96
N CYS A 168 -17.53 -7.19 24.53
CA CYS A 168 -17.03 -5.96 23.90
C CYS A 168 -17.91 -4.74 24.17
N ILE A 169 -17.38 -3.55 23.89
CA ILE A 169 -18.13 -2.29 23.91
C ILE A 169 -18.27 -1.74 22.47
N PRO A 170 -19.50 -1.43 22.00
CA PRO A 170 -19.71 -0.85 20.67
C PRO A 170 -19.05 0.52 20.49
N TRP A 171 -18.42 0.74 19.33
CA TRP A 171 -17.76 2.01 18.95
C TRP A 171 -18.68 3.22 19.11
N ARG A 172 -19.95 3.12 18.69
CA ARG A 172 -20.94 4.21 18.82
C ARG A 172 -20.97 4.81 20.22
N HIS A 173 -20.88 3.98 21.27
CA HIS A 173 -20.94 4.44 22.65
C HIS A 173 -19.64 5.12 23.10
N LEU A 174 -18.50 4.68 22.58
CA LEU A 174 -17.22 5.35 22.80
C LEU A 174 -17.14 6.67 22.04
N ARG A 175 -17.62 6.71 20.80
CA ARG A 175 -17.73 7.92 19.97
C ARG A 175 -18.57 9.00 20.67
N ASP A 176 -19.80 8.66 21.07
CA ASP A 176 -20.69 9.59 21.77
C ASP A 176 -20.04 10.12 23.06
N LEU A 177 -19.31 9.25 23.76
CA LEU A 177 -18.54 9.65 24.94
C LEU A 177 -17.41 10.61 24.60
N ILE A 178 -16.60 10.35 23.57
CA ILE A 178 -15.50 11.24 23.15
C ILE A 178 -16.02 12.65 22.80
N LEU A 179 -17.22 12.74 22.23
CA LEU A 179 -17.82 14.02 21.86
C LEU A 179 -18.36 14.79 23.07
N ALA A 180 -18.94 14.09 24.05
CA ALA A 180 -19.64 14.70 25.19
C ALA A 180 -18.82 14.79 26.49
N HIS A 181 -17.69 14.07 26.61
CA HIS A 181 -16.97 13.96 27.88
C HIS A 181 -16.33 15.29 28.29
N PRO A 182 -16.56 15.81 29.52
CA PRO A 182 -16.04 17.12 29.94
C PRO A 182 -14.52 17.13 30.15
N ASP A 183 -13.95 16.02 30.60
CA ASP A 183 -12.49 15.87 30.76
C ASP A 183 -11.81 15.52 29.42
N VAL A 184 -10.96 16.43 28.95
CA VAL A 184 -10.15 16.28 27.73
C VAL A 184 -9.25 15.05 27.78
N LYS A 185 -8.64 14.74 28.93
CA LYS A 185 -7.77 13.57 29.07
C LYS A 185 -8.54 12.28 28.84
N LYS A 186 -9.77 12.19 29.34
CA LYS A 186 -10.65 11.04 29.13
C LYS A 186 -11.08 10.92 27.68
N ARG A 187 -11.36 12.03 26.99
CA ARG A 187 -11.61 12.02 25.53
C ARG A 187 -10.43 11.40 24.77
N VAL A 188 -9.21 11.83 25.08
CA VAL A 188 -7.97 11.31 24.50
C VAL A 188 -7.79 9.81 24.79
N ASP A 189 -8.05 9.37 26.03
CA ASP A 189 -7.90 7.96 26.43
C ASP A 189 -8.92 7.04 25.75
N VAL A 190 -10.18 7.48 25.65
CA VAL A 190 -11.24 6.72 24.97
C VAL A 190 -10.98 6.66 23.46
N PHE A 191 -10.48 7.75 22.86
CA PHE A 191 -10.08 7.74 21.45
C PHE A 191 -8.90 6.79 21.19
N ALA A 192 -7.87 6.81 22.05
CA ALA A 192 -6.74 5.91 21.95
C ALA A 192 -7.15 4.43 22.11
N LEU A 193 -7.99 4.12 23.12
CA LEU A 193 -8.57 2.78 23.29
C LEU A 193 -9.30 2.32 22.02
N SER A 194 -9.97 3.25 21.35
CA SER A 194 -10.71 2.97 20.12
C SER A 194 -9.79 2.71 18.93
N ILE A 195 -8.65 3.42 18.80
CA ILE A 195 -7.62 3.07 17.80
C ILE A 195 -7.09 1.66 18.07
N TYR A 196 -6.77 1.34 19.33
CA TYR A 196 -6.31 -0.01 19.69
C TYR A 196 -7.35 -1.08 19.35
N GLY A 197 -8.64 -0.85 19.65
CA GLY A 197 -9.68 -1.86 19.42
C GLY A 197 -10.18 -1.97 17.99
N LEU A 198 -10.18 -0.89 17.22
CA LEU A 198 -10.75 -0.84 15.88
C LEU A 198 -9.72 -0.94 14.77
N VAL A 199 -8.46 -0.61 15.04
CA VAL A 199 -7.37 -0.60 14.03
C VAL A 199 -6.29 -1.61 14.37
N VAL A 200 -5.81 -1.60 15.62
CA VAL A 200 -4.66 -2.43 16.02
C VAL A 200 -5.06 -3.89 16.29
N PHE A 201 -6.18 -4.08 16.98
CA PHE A 201 -6.70 -5.39 17.40
C PHE A 201 -8.18 -5.57 16.96
N PRO A 202 -8.49 -5.54 15.65
CA PRO A 202 -9.86 -5.49 15.13
C PRO A 202 -10.56 -6.86 15.16
N LYS A 203 -10.81 -7.43 16.35
CA LYS A 203 -11.46 -8.76 16.48
C LYS A 203 -12.93 -8.76 16.10
N ALA A 204 -13.68 -7.75 16.49
CA ALA A 204 -15.10 -7.63 16.17
C ALA A 204 -15.38 -6.25 15.56
N LEU A 205 -15.79 -6.21 14.28
CA LEU A 205 -16.03 -4.95 13.58
C LEU A 205 -17.04 -4.07 14.34
N GLY A 206 -16.71 -2.79 14.52
CA GLY A 206 -17.46 -1.76 15.22
C GLY A 206 -17.43 -1.89 16.74
N HIS A 207 -16.55 -2.71 17.31
CA HIS A 207 -16.52 -3.02 18.75
C HIS A 207 -15.09 -3.10 19.27
N VAL A 208 -14.90 -2.71 20.54
CA VAL A 208 -13.63 -2.86 21.26
C VAL A 208 -13.73 -4.06 22.21
N ASP A 209 -12.85 -5.04 22.02
CA ASP A 209 -12.83 -6.29 22.79
C ASP A 209 -12.29 -6.10 24.22
N GLU A 210 -12.75 -6.94 25.15
CA GLU A 210 -12.30 -6.95 26.56
C GLU A 210 -10.78 -7.10 26.67
N ALA A 211 -10.14 -7.94 25.86
CA ALA A 211 -8.70 -8.18 25.93
C ALA A 211 -7.90 -6.93 25.54
N VAL A 212 -8.42 -6.11 24.63
CA VAL A 212 -7.81 -4.83 24.25
C VAL A 212 -7.84 -3.85 25.41
N SER A 213 -8.93 -3.84 26.19
CA SER A 213 -9.02 -3.00 27.38
C SER A 213 -8.09 -3.47 28.50
N ASP A 214 -7.79 -4.77 28.58
CA ASP A 214 -6.76 -5.31 29.49
C ASP A 214 -5.36 -4.84 29.11
N LEU A 215 -5.01 -4.89 27.82
CA LEU A 215 -3.75 -4.32 27.32
C LEU A 215 -3.69 -2.82 27.61
N PHE A 216 -4.75 -2.08 27.29
CA PHE A 216 -4.78 -0.61 27.43
C PHE A 216 -4.58 -0.16 28.89
N ASP A 217 -5.20 -0.83 29.86
CA ASP A 217 -4.97 -0.57 31.29
C ASP A 217 -3.48 -0.74 31.68
N ARG A 218 -2.78 -1.68 31.03
CA ARG A 218 -1.33 -1.92 31.26
C ARG A 218 -0.44 -0.89 30.59
N LEU A 219 -0.85 -0.29 29.47
CA LEU A 219 -0.09 0.77 28.80
C LEU A 219 0.12 1.97 29.72
N SER A 220 -0.90 2.34 30.50
CA SER A 220 -0.79 3.41 31.51
C SER A 220 0.31 3.15 32.57
N LYS A 221 0.76 1.89 32.70
CA LYS A 221 1.78 1.43 33.65
C LYS A 221 3.15 1.22 32.99
N GLY A 222 3.35 1.78 31.79
CA GLY A 222 4.63 1.75 31.05
C GLY A 222 4.87 0.46 30.26
N THR A 223 3.84 -0.35 30.02
CA THR A 223 3.96 -1.60 29.23
C THR A 223 4.03 -1.29 27.73
N THR A 224 4.87 -2.00 26.98
CA THR A 224 4.89 -1.91 25.51
C THR A 224 3.76 -2.73 24.85
N PRO A 225 3.01 -2.18 23.87
CA PRO A 225 2.06 -2.95 23.08
C PRO A 225 2.75 -3.75 21.97
N VAL A 226 3.98 -3.40 21.58
CA VAL A 226 4.60 -3.90 20.34
C VAL A 226 4.70 -5.43 20.29
N PRO A 227 5.18 -6.12 21.33
CA PRO A 227 5.19 -7.59 21.34
C PRO A 227 3.79 -8.20 21.17
N ALA A 228 2.76 -7.56 21.73
CA ALA A 228 1.39 -8.03 21.60
C ALA A 228 0.82 -7.78 20.19
N ILE A 229 1.18 -6.67 19.55
CA ILE A 229 0.81 -6.37 18.16
C ILE A 229 1.44 -7.41 17.23
N LEU A 230 2.74 -7.66 17.35
CA LEU A 230 3.44 -8.65 16.54
C LEU A 230 2.89 -10.07 16.78
N ALA A 231 2.62 -10.43 18.04
CA ALA A 231 2.02 -11.71 18.36
C ALA A 231 0.69 -11.92 17.62
N GLU A 232 -0.23 -10.96 17.67
CA GLU A 232 -1.53 -11.12 17.00
C GLU A 232 -1.43 -11.02 15.48
N THR A 233 -0.51 -10.22 14.94
CA THR A 233 -0.20 -10.23 13.50
C THR A 233 0.23 -11.63 13.05
N PHE A 234 1.22 -12.24 13.71
CA PHE A 234 1.75 -13.54 13.31
C PHE A 234 0.73 -14.67 13.52
N ARG A 235 0.02 -14.64 14.65
CA ARG A 235 -1.05 -15.61 14.93
C ARG A 235 -2.19 -15.51 13.92
N SER A 236 -2.57 -14.31 13.51
CA SER A 236 -3.60 -14.14 12.51
C SER A 236 -3.14 -14.62 11.13
N LEU A 237 -1.88 -14.40 10.76
CA LEU A 237 -1.31 -14.94 9.51
C LEU A 237 -1.31 -16.48 9.56
N ASN A 238 -0.86 -17.09 10.67
CA ASN A 238 -0.94 -18.53 10.89
C ASN A 238 -2.36 -19.06 10.79
N ALA A 239 -3.34 -18.38 11.40
CA ALA A 239 -4.74 -18.80 11.34
C ALA A 239 -5.28 -18.77 9.91
N CYS A 240 -5.02 -17.70 9.15
CA CYS A 240 -5.42 -17.60 7.75
C CYS A 240 -4.76 -18.68 6.89
N ARG A 241 -3.46 -18.93 7.06
CA ARG A 241 -2.72 -19.94 6.29
C ARG A 241 -3.22 -21.36 6.58
N ARG A 242 -3.41 -21.72 7.85
CA ARG A 242 -3.92 -23.04 8.24
C ARG A 242 -5.34 -23.30 7.78
N ALA A 243 -6.21 -22.28 7.81
CA ALA A 243 -7.57 -22.42 7.33
C ALA A 243 -7.68 -22.36 5.80
N GLY A 244 -6.66 -21.82 5.11
CA GLY A 244 -6.73 -21.49 3.68
C GLY A 244 -7.68 -20.33 3.35
N GLU A 245 -8.33 -19.75 4.36
CA GLU A 245 -9.25 -18.63 4.23
C GLU A 245 -9.39 -17.87 5.56
N GLY A 246 -10.20 -16.81 5.55
CA GLY A 246 -10.63 -16.12 6.76
C GLY A 246 -10.17 -14.67 6.82
N ARG A 247 -10.59 -13.98 7.87
CA ARG A 247 -10.31 -12.55 8.06
C ARG A 247 -9.06 -12.36 8.89
N PHE A 248 -8.16 -11.50 8.44
CA PHE A 248 -7.01 -11.07 9.22
C PHE A 248 -7.45 -10.24 10.44
N ILE A 249 -6.98 -10.64 11.63
CA ILE A 249 -7.25 -10.05 12.94
C ILE A 249 -5.93 -9.52 13.53
N GLY A 250 -5.39 -8.49 12.89
CA GLY A 250 -4.22 -7.74 13.34
C GLY A 250 -4.21 -6.35 12.72
N CYS A 251 -3.11 -5.60 12.92
CA CYS A 251 -2.98 -4.26 12.38
C CYS A 251 -2.44 -4.31 10.94
N ALA A 252 -3.34 -4.35 9.96
CA ALA A 252 -2.96 -4.44 8.54
C ALA A 252 -2.18 -3.20 8.09
N GLN A 253 -2.54 -2.02 8.62
CA GLN A 253 -1.83 -0.77 8.39
C GLN A 253 -0.34 -0.87 8.75
N LEU A 254 -0.03 -1.37 9.95
CA LEU A 254 1.37 -1.51 10.40
C LEU A 254 2.13 -2.54 9.56
N LEU A 255 1.48 -3.65 9.19
CA LEU A 255 2.12 -4.67 8.36
C LEU A 255 2.47 -4.14 6.96
N LEU A 256 1.53 -3.45 6.30
CA LEU A 256 1.78 -2.87 4.98
C LEU A 256 2.75 -1.68 5.06
N SER A 257 2.65 -0.83 6.09
CA SER A 257 3.62 0.24 6.36
C SER A 257 5.05 -0.31 6.49
N TRP A 258 5.22 -1.41 7.23
CA TRP A 258 6.49 -2.11 7.34
C TRP A 258 6.96 -2.67 5.99
N PHE A 259 6.10 -3.40 5.28
CA PHE A 259 6.44 -3.98 4.00
C PHE A 259 6.91 -2.91 3.01
N HIS A 260 6.16 -1.83 2.84
CA HIS A 260 6.53 -0.75 1.93
C HIS A 260 7.87 -0.08 2.26
N SER A 261 8.31 -0.13 3.51
CA SER A 261 9.58 0.45 3.92
C SER A 261 10.81 -0.32 3.45
N HIS A 262 10.64 -1.61 3.16
CA HIS A 262 11.69 -2.50 2.66
C HIS A 262 11.66 -2.66 1.14
N PHE A 263 10.55 -2.33 0.47
CA PHE A 263 10.36 -2.65 -0.94
C PHE A 263 10.10 -1.44 -1.85
N TRP A 264 9.70 -0.29 -1.31
CA TRP A 264 9.47 0.90 -2.12
C TRP A 264 10.59 1.92 -1.92
N LYS A 265 11.37 2.20 -2.98
CA LYS A 265 12.37 3.27 -2.98
C LYS A 265 11.64 4.62 -2.92
N ILE A 266 11.29 5.07 -1.72
CA ILE A 266 10.97 6.48 -1.48
C ILE A 266 12.23 7.26 -1.86
N GLU A 267 12.10 8.31 -2.69
CA GLU A 267 13.22 9.20 -3.02
C GLU A 267 13.90 9.62 -1.72
N LYS A 268 15.11 9.08 -1.54
CA LYS A 268 15.82 9.14 -0.27
C LYS A 268 16.21 10.60 -0.03
N VAL A 269 15.51 11.27 0.87
CA VAL A 269 16.12 12.37 1.62
C VAL A 269 16.73 11.72 2.86
N PRO A 270 18.01 11.29 2.83
CA PRO A 270 18.68 10.84 4.04
C PRO A 270 18.61 11.99 5.07
N TYR A 271 18.64 11.69 6.36
CA TYR A 271 18.65 12.66 7.47
C TYR A 271 17.31 13.09 8.10
N ARG A 272 16.16 12.45 7.80
CA ARG A 272 14.90 12.81 8.51
C ARG A 272 14.79 12.28 9.96
N VAL A 273 15.51 11.21 10.30
CA VAL A 273 15.43 10.54 11.62
C VAL A 273 15.86 11.45 12.79
N PHE A 274 16.63 12.51 12.53
CA PHE A 274 17.15 13.42 13.56
C PHE A 274 16.26 14.65 13.84
N PHE A 275 15.11 14.77 13.18
CA PHE A 275 14.16 15.85 13.50
C PHE A 275 13.16 15.39 14.55
N GLU A 276 13.03 16.13 15.66
CA GLU A 276 12.07 15.85 16.75
C GLU A 276 10.61 15.70 16.24
N ASN A 277 10.28 16.36 15.12
CA ASN A 277 8.96 16.34 14.49
C ASN A 277 8.78 15.27 13.39
N TYR A 278 9.78 14.42 13.15
CA TYR A 278 9.69 13.37 12.15
C TYR A 278 8.88 12.17 12.68
N SER A 279 7.88 11.76 11.90
CA SER A 279 7.07 10.57 12.14
C SER A 279 7.08 9.68 10.89
N PRO A 280 7.61 8.45 10.98
CA PRO A 280 7.62 7.52 9.85
C PRO A 280 6.20 7.17 9.38
N LEU A 281 5.26 6.99 10.31
CA LEU A 281 3.86 6.70 9.96
C LEU A 281 3.20 7.86 9.22
N LYS A 282 3.50 9.11 9.59
CA LYS A 282 3.02 10.29 8.87
C LYS A 282 3.50 10.32 7.41
N GLU A 283 4.77 10.02 7.19
CA GLU A 283 5.35 9.99 5.84
C GLU A 283 4.75 8.85 5.00
N LEU A 284 4.62 7.66 5.59
CA LEU A 284 4.02 6.51 4.93
C LEU A 284 2.53 6.72 4.60
N ALA A 285 1.79 7.43 5.46
CA ALA A 285 0.39 7.78 5.19
C ALA A 285 0.26 8.80 4.05
N ALA A 286 1.24 9.70 3.90
CA ALA A 286 1.26 10.72 2.84
C ALA A 286 1.82 10.20 1.50
N THR A 287 2.51 9.06 1.48
CA THR A 287 3.14 8.51 0.27
C THR A 287 2.08 7.97 -0.69
N PRO A 288 2.04 8.43 -1.96
CA PRO A 288 1.13 7.89 -2.97
C PRO A 288 1.31 6.39 -3.14
N ARG A 289 0.19 5.65 -3.22
CA ARG A 289 0.17 4.21 -3.42
C ARG A 289 -0.19 3.87 -4.87
N ARG A 290 0.35 2.76 -5.36
CA ARG A 290 0.02 2.18 -6.67
C ARG A 290 -1.09 1.16 -6.50
N ASP A 291 -2.32 1.66 -6.51
CA ASP A 291 -3.53 0.86 -6.36
C ASP A 291 -3.90 0.13 -7.69
N ASP A 292 -3.10 0.32 -8.74
CA ASP A 292 -3.29 -0.22 -10.09
C ASP A 292 -2.70 -1.62 -10.30
N ILE A 293 -1.83 -2.09 -9.40
CA ILE A 293 -1.17 -3.39 -9.52
C ILE A 293 -2.19 -4.52 -9.21
N THR A 294 -2.20 -5.56 -10.04
CA THR A 294 -3.07 -6.73 -9.82
C THR A 294 -2.47 -7.67 -8.78
N GLU A 295 -3.30 -8.55 -8.21
CA GLU A 295 -2.82 -9.54 -7.23
C GLU A 295 -1.79 -10.49 -7.86
N GLU A 296 -1.99 -10.88 -9.12
CA GLU A 296 -1.08 -11.75 -9.88
C GLU A 296 0.27 -11.07 -10.15
N ASN A 297 0.27 -9.78 -10.47
CA ASN A 297 1.51 -9.02 -10.65
C ASN A 297 2.24 -8.86 -9.32
N TRP A 298 1.52 -8.63 -8.21
CA TRP A 298 2.14 -8.63 -6.88
C TRP A 298 2.74 -9.98 -6.54
N MET A 299 2.03 -11.09 -6.81
CA MET A 299 2.55 -12.44 -6.61
C MET A 299 3.83 -12.66 -7.40
N ALA A 300 3.86 -12.30 -8.68
CA ALA A 300 5.04 -12.42 -9.54
C ALA A 300 6.22 -11.56 -9.05
N ILE A 301 5.96 -10.33 -8.58
CA ILE A 301 6.99 -9.47 -7.98
C ILE A 301 7.58 -10.15 -6.76
N LEU A 302 6.73 -10.59 -5.82
CA LEU A 302 7.15 -11.18 -4.54
C LEU A 302 7.92 -12.50 -4.73
N GLN A 303 7.53 -13.31 -5.69
CA GLN A 303 8.17 -14.60 -6.01
C GLN A 303 9.61 -14.43 -6.50
N ASN A 304 9.85 -13.36 -7.26
CA ASN A 304 11.12 -13.11 -7.96
C ASN A 304 12.03 -12.10 -7.24
N LEU A 305 11.70 -11.68 -6.03
CA LEU A 305 12.49 -10.74 -5.23
C LEU A 305 13.93 -11.23 -5.04
N GLN A 306 14.89 -10.35 -5.35
CA GLN A 306 16.31 -10.56 -5.10
C GLN A 306 16.82 -9.72 -3.93
N ASP A 307 18.01 -10.03 -3.45
CA ASP A 307 18.66 -9.33 -2.33
C ASP A 307 18.88 -7.84 -2.64
N GLU A 308 19.07 -7.45 -3.91
CA GLU A 308 19.28 -6.07 -4.37
C GLU A 308 17.99 -5.25 -4.43
N ASP A 309 16.83 -5.92 -4.46
CA ASP A 309 15.52 -5.28 -4.50
C ASP A 309 15.05 -4.84 -3.11
N VAL A 310 15.67 -5.37 -2.05
CA VAL A 310 15.29 -5.15 -0.66
C VAL A 310 16.11 -4.02 -0.06
N GLU A 311 15.43 -2.98 0.43
CA GLU A 311 16.02 -2.05 1.39
C GLU A 311 16.07 -2.74 2.76
N TRP A 312 17.19 -3.40 3.05
CA TRP A 312 17.32 -4.21 4.26
C TRP A 312 17.03 -3.44 5.54
N ARG A 313 17.47 -2.18 5.66
CA ARG A 313 17.25 -1.38 6.87
C ARG A 313 16.17 -0.35 6.64
N ALA A 314 15.09 -0.44 7.40
CA ALA A 314 14.07 0.60 7.42
C ALA A 314 14.70 1.97 7.79
N PRO A 315 14.36 3.07 7.08
CA PRO A 315 15.05 4.36 7.22
C PRO A 315 15.07 4.92 8.64
N TRP A 316 14.06 4.61 9.45
CA TRP A 316 13.88 5.07 10.83
C TRP A 316 14.51 4.17 11.90
N MET A 317 15.11 3.05 11.51
CA MET A 317 15.65 2.06 12.45
C MET A 317 17.02 2.51 12.97
N VAL A 318 17.16 2.77 14.28
CA VAL A 318 18.41 3.19 14.96
C VAL A 318 19.07 2.15 15.90
N PRO A 319 18.51 0.96 16.20
CA PRO A 319 19.05 0.14 17.29
C PRO A 319 20.48 -0.36 17.01
N ASP A 320 21.29 -0.37 18.07
CA ASP A 320 22.64 -0.95 18.09
C ASP A 320 22.66 -2.39 18.64
N GLU A 321 21.57 -2.79 19.30
CA GLU A 321 21.40 -4.07 19.97
C GLU A 321 20.17 -4.80 19.41
N ILE A 322 20.27 -6.14 19.38
CA ILE A 322 19.24 -7.01 18.83
C ILE A 322 18.81 -7.96 19.96
N LEU A 323 17.55 -7.86 20.40
CA LEU A 323 16.95 -8.88 21.26
C LEU A 323 16.83 -10.16 20.45
N TYR A 324 17.37 -11.26 20.95
CA TYR A 324 17.36 -12.51 20.19
C TYR A 324 16.85 -13.72 20.97
N ARG A 325 16.77 -13.63 22.31
CA ARG A 325 16.45 -14.75 23.19
C ARG A 325 15.86 -14.30 24.52
N CYS A 326 14.96 -15.10 25.10
CA CYS A 326 14.42 -14.88 26.46
C CYS A 326 14.46 -16.15 27.30
N GLY A 327 15.08 -16.11 28.48
CA GLY A 327 15.14 -17.24 29.41
C GLY A 327 15.70 -18.52 28.75
N ASP A 328 14.98 -19.63 28.93
CA ASP A 328 15.35 -20.94 28.39
C ASP A 328 14.92 -21.17 26.94
N PHE A 329 14.11 -20.27 26.36
CA PHE A 329 13.76 -20.35 24.95
C PHE A 329 14.99 -19.98 24.11
N ASP A 330 15.19 -20.64 22.96
CA ASP A 330 16.28 -20.29 22.02
C ASP A 330 15.89 -19.14 21.06
N TRP A 331 14.69 -18.60 21.24
CA TRP A 331 14.07 -17.52 20.47
C TRP A 331 13.24 -16.64 21.43
N VAL A 332 12.48 -15.66 20.91
CA VAL A 332 11.69 -14.71 21.70
C VAL A 332 10.20 -15.10 21.70
N PRO A 333 9.61 -15.55 22.82
CA PRO A 333 8.17 -15.81 22.92
C PRO A 333 7.36 -14.52 23.01
N LEU A 334 6.51 -14.21 22.03
CA LEU A 334 5.64 -13.03 22.07
C LEU A 334 4.31 -13.33 22.77
N LEU A 335 3.92 -12.49 23.73
CA LEU A 335 2.60 -12.51 24.37
C LEU A 335 1.65 -11.50 23.71
N GLY A 336 0.61 -12.01 23.05
CA GLY A 336 -0.52 -11.27 22.52
C GLY A 336 -1.66 -11.12 23.52
N VAL A 337 -2.78 -10.54 23.07
CA VAL A 337 -4.01 -10.34 23.86
C VAL A 337 -4.92 -11.58 23.87
N TRP A 338 -4.82 -12.43 22.85
CA TRP A 338 -5.59 -13.66 22.70
C TRP A 338 -4.74 -14.94 22.71
N GLY A 339 -3.41 -14.82 22.64
CA GLY A 339 -2.52 -15.95 22.83
C GLY A 339 -1.04 -15.59 22.78
N ALA A 340 -0.19 -16.56 22.46
CA ALA A 340 1.25 -16.36 22.29
C ALA A 340 1.76 -17.06 21.04
N ILE A 341 2.95 -16.67 20.57
CA ILE A 341 3.64 -17.24 19.41
C ILE A 341 5.16 -17.05 19.53
N GLY A 342 5.94 -17.91 18.89
CA GLY A 342 7.39 -17.79 18.84
C GLY A 342 7.84 -16.80 17.77
N TYR A 343 8.92 -16.08 18.04
CA TYR A 343 9.53 -15.12 17.13
C TYR A 343 11.04 -15.29 17.19
N ALA A 344 11.68 -15.50 16.03
CA ALA A 344 13.12 -15.70 15.94
C ALA A 344 13.79 -14.51 15.22
N PRO A 345 14.18 -13.44 15.94
CA PRO A 345 14.89 -12.27 15.40
C PRO A 345 16.12 -12.61 14.58
N LEU A 346 16.81 -13.70 14.93
CA LEU A 346 18.02 -14.15 14.24
C LEU A 346 17.77 -14.57 12.77
N LEU A 347 16.52 -14.82 12.36
CA LEU A 347 16.18 -15.04 10.94
C LEU A 347 16.29 -13.78 10.07
N ALA A 348 16.35 -12.60 10.69
CA ALA A 348 16.23 -11.32 10.03
C ALA A 348 17.39 -10.36 10.36
N LEU A 349 18.59 -10.88 10.64
CA LEU A 349 19.76 -10.08 11.01
C LEU A 349 20.14 -9.06 9.93
N ARG A 350 19.87 -9.37 8.66
CA ARG A 350 20.04 -8.44 7.55
C ARG A 350 19.22 -7.16 7.74
N GLN A 351 18.03 -7.23 8.35
CA GLN A 351 17.20 -6.04 8.62
C GLN A 351 17.89 -5.03 9.55
N TYR A 352 18.74 -5.53 10.44
CA TYR A 352 19.56 -4.73 11.36
C TYR A 352 20.92 -4.30 10.75
N ARG A 353 21.17 -4.60 9.47
CA ARG A 353 22.50 -4.54 8.81
C ARG A 353 23.58 -5.33 9.57
N SER A 354 23.18 -6.45 10.18
CA SER A 354 24.08 -7.39 10.81
C SER A 354 24.30 -8.60 9.92
N ARG A 355 25.48 -9.22 10.01
CA ARG A 355 25.80 -10.43 9.24
C ARG A 355 24.82 -11.56 9.60
N GLN A 356 24.24 -12.18 8.58
CA GLN A 356 23.30 -13.28 8.70
C GLN A 356 24.02 -14.62 8.90
N PHE A 357 23.59 -15.36 9.92
CA PHE A 357 24.06 -16.71 10.24
C PHE A 357 22.87 -17.62 10.59
N ILE A 358 23.13 -18.93 10.75
CA ILE A 358 22.10 -19.93 11.00
C ILE A 358 21.43 -19.66 12.36
N PRO A 359 20.10 -19.40 12.40
CA PRO A 359 19.37 -19.20 13.64
C PRO A 359 18.92 -20.54 14.24
N PRO A 360 18.73 -20.64 15.57
CA PRO A 360 18.07 -21.77 16.19
C PRO A 360 16.56 -21.70 15.93
N THR A 361 16.01 -22.72 15.28
CA THR A 361 14.59 -22.76 14.85
C THR A 361 13.81 -23.94 15.44
N HIS A 362 14.49 -24.89 16.09
CA HIS A 362 13.84 -26.02 16.75
C HIS A 362 12.75 -25.57 17.74
N GLY A 363 11.57 -26.21 17.66
CA GLY A 363 10.47 -25.92 18.59
C GLY A 363 9.65 -24.66 18.26
N LEU A 364 10.06 -23.88 17.24
CA LEU A 364 9.45 -22.58 16.94
C LEU A 364 8.01 -22.74 16.44
N ALA A 365 7.76 -23.67 15.52
CA ALA A 365 6.43 -23.97 14.97
C ALA A 365 5.42 -24.41 16.05
N GLN A 366 5.87 -25.06 17.13
CA GLN A 366 5.03 -25.58 18.20
C GLN A 366 4.79 -24.57 19.34
N CYS A 367 5.40 -23.37 19.26
CA CYS A 367 5.27 -22.37 20.32
C CYS A 367 3.86 -21.77 20.42
N GLU A 368 3.10 -21.72 19.33
CA GLU A 368 1.82 -21.00 19.32
C GLU A 368 0.76 -21.64 20.25
N PHE A 369 0.03 -20.81 21.00
CA PHE A 369 -1.15 -21.26 21.74
C PHE A 369 -2.16 -20.15 22.04
N VAL A 370 -3.45 -20.49 22.08
CA VAL A 370 -4.54 -19.59 22.47
C VAL A 370 -4.69 -19.49 23.99
N PHE A 371 -5.20 -18.38 24.51
CA PHE A 371 -5.57 -18.22 25.92
C PHE A 371 -6.90 -18.93 26.25
N ALA A 372 -6.96 -20.23 25.96
CA ALA A 372 -8.06 -21.12 26.28
C ALA A 372 -7.53 -22.44 26.86
N GLY A 373 -8.37 -23.17 27.59
CA GLY A 373 -8.03 -24.46 28.21
C GLY A 373 -7.34 -24.38 29.59
N ASN A 374 -6.97 -25.53 30.15
CA ASN A 374 -6.54 -25.62 31.55
C ASN A 374 -5.07 -25.22 31.81
N ASN A 375 -4.22 -25.18 30.78
CA ASN A 375 -2.77 -24.99 30.95
C ASN A 375 -2.21 -23.63 30.48
N TYR A 376 -2.99 -22.80 29.78
CA TYR A 376 -2.45 -21.55 29.22
C TYR A 376 -1.91 -20.60 30.31
N LYS A 377 -2.53 -20.56 31.49
CA LYS A 377 -2.09 -19.70 32.61
C LYS A 377 -0.67 -20.03 33.08
N ARG A 378 -0.29 -21.32 33.03
CA ARG A 378 1.07 -21.77 33.38
C ARG A 378 2.06 -21.30 32.31
N ARG A 379 1.73 -21.53 31.03
CA ARG A 379 2.55 -21.11 29.88
C ARG A 379 2.73 -19.58 29.81
N VAL A 380 1.69 -18.81 30.11
CA VAL A 380 1.80 -17.34 30.20
C VAL A 380 2.81 -16.93 31.27
N ARG A 381 2.76 -17.54 32.47
CA ARG A 381 3.73 -17.27 33.54
C ARG A 381 5.16 -17.67 33.15
N GLU A 382 5.34 -18.82 32.51
CA GLU A 382 6.64 -19.28 32.00
C GLU A 382 7.24 -18.25 31.03
N ILE A 383 6.45 -17.79 30.07
CA ILE A 383 6.87 -16.76 29.11
C ILE A 383 7.15 -15.43 29.82
N SER A 384 6.26 -14.95 30.68
CA SER A 384 6.48 -13.70 31.42
C SER A 384 7.75 -13.74 32.28
N ASN A 385 8.07 -14.91 32.86
CA ASN A 385 9.30 -15.08 33.62
C ASN A 385 10.54 -15.08 32.71
N ALA A 386 10.45 -15.70 31.52
CA ALA A 386 11.53 -15.69 30.54
C ALA A 386 11.88 -14.28 30.06
N TRP A 387 10.89 -13.40 29.96
CA TRP A 387 11.11 -11.97 29.63
C TRP A 387 11.82 -11.16 30.72
N ASN A 388 11.94 -11.68 31.94
CA ASN A 388 12.81 -11.06 32.95
C ASN A 388 14.29 -11.43 32.73
N GLN A 389 14.60 -12.28 31.74
CA GLN A 389 15.92 -12.78 31.41
C GLN A 389 16.17 -12.65 29.90
N THR A 390 16.05 -11.43 29.39
CA THR A 390 16.33 -11.07 28.00
C THR A 390 17.83 -11.18 27.69
N ARG A 391 18.16 -11.65 26.49
CA ARG A 391 19.52 -11.61 25.95
C ARG A 391 19.56 -10.85 24.65
N ARG A 392 20.54 -9.95 24.57
CA ARG A 392 20.74 -9.05 23.45
C ARG A 392 22.13 -9.28 22.88
N MET A 393 22.30 -9.00 21.60
CA MET A 393 23.61 -9.01 20.96
C MET A 393 23.89 -7.68 20.27
N LYS A 394 25.17 -7.32 20.16
CA LYS A 394 25.55 -6.16 19.33
C LYS A 394 25.39 -6.49 17.85
N LYS A 395 24.96 -5.51 17.07
CA LYS A 395 25.03 -5.60 15.60
C LYS A 395 26.48 -5.77 15.15
N PHE A 396 26.68 -6.57 14.11
CA PHE A 396 28.00 -6.76 13.51
C PHE A 396 27.89 -6.66 11.99
N ALA A 397 28.38 -5.55 11.44
CA ALA A 397 28.44 -5.35 10.00
C ALA A 397 29.72 -5.99 9.45
N ALA A 398 29.58 -6.91 8.49
CA ALA A 398 30.70 -7.55 7.82
C ALA A 398 30.35 -7.85 6.36
N ASN A 399 31.38 -7.97 5.52
CA ASN A 399 31.24 -8.37 4.12
C ASN A 399 31.95 -9.74 3.95
N PRO A 400 31.29 -10.79 3.43
CA PRO A 400 29.89 -10.86 2.99
C PRO A 400 28.88 -10.71 4.12
N MET A 401 27.70 -10.13 3.80
CA MET A 401 26.59 -9.92 4.73
C MET A 401 25.87 -11.21 5.13
N VAL A 402 26.15 -12.32 4.44
CA VAL A 402 25.63 -13.65 4.73
C VAL A 402 26.80 -14.61 4.92
N THR A 403 26.61 -15.62 5.76
CA THR A 403 27.57 -16.73 5.94
C THR A 403 27.28 -17.83 4.95
N LEU A 404 28.32 -18.54 4.49
CA LEU A 404 28.14 -19.62 3.51
C LEU A 404 27.28 -20.76 4.08
N GLU A 405 27.45 -21.01 5.37
CA GLU A 405 26.70 -21.99 6.16
C GLU A 405 25.21 -21.63 6.20
N TYR A 406 24.87 -20.35 6.32
CA TYR A 406 23.48 -19.91 6.25
C TYR A 406 22.86 -20.14 4.88
N ASP A 407 23.56 -19.83 3.79
CA ASP A 407 23.06 -20.06 2.43
C ASP A 407 22.79 -21.55 2.19
N GLN A 408 23.71 -22.41 2.64
CA GLN A 408 23.54 -23.86 2.56
C GLN A 408 22.36 -24.36 3.39
N TRP A 409 22.27 -23.93 4.66
CA TRP A 409 21.15 -24.26 5.52
C TRP A 409 19.83 -23.83 4.91
N ARG A 410 19.75 -22.61 4.36
CA ARG A 410 18.51 -22.08 3.76
C ARG A 410 18.07 -22.85 2.52
N ILE A 411 19.00 -23.30 1.68
CA ILE A 411 18.70 -24.15 0.51
C ILE A 411 18.16 -25.51 0.96
N GLN A 412 18.68 -26.03 2.07
CA GLN A 412 18.30 -27.35 2.60
C GLN A 412 17.06 -27.33 3.49
N ARG A 413 16.73 -26.18 4.10
CA ARG A 413 15.63 -26.10 5.06
C ARG A 413 14.31 -26.43 4.39
N ILE A 414 13.47 -27.15 5.13
CA ILE A 414 12.11 -27.44 4.70
C ILE A 414 11.25 -26.22 5.04
N ASN A 415 10.64 -25.63 4.03
CA ASN A 415 9.63 -24.58 4.23
C ASN A 415 8.25 -25.23 4.34
N ASP A 416 7.31 -24.53 5.00
CA ASP A 416 5.89 -24.84 4.85
C ASP A 416 5.44 -24.56 3.40
N ASN A 417 4.17 -24.81 3.02
CA ASN A 417 3.70 -24.67 1.63
C ASN A 417 3.79 -23.23 1.06
N ILE A 418 5.00 -22.78 0.69
CA ILE A 418 5.29 -21.45 0.13
C ILE A 418 5.37 -21.55 -1.40
N PRO A 419 4.77 -20.61 -2.16
CA PRO A 419 4.88 -20.59 -3.61
C PRO A 419 6.35 -20.63 -4.08
N THR A 420 6.68 -21.63 -4.89
CA THR A 420 8.00 -21.77 -5.53
C THR A 420 8.04 -21.04 -6.86
N PRO A 421 9.19 -20.49 -7.30
CA PRO A 421 9.35 -19.88 -8.62
C PRO A 421 8.88 -20.81 -9.76
N ASP A 422 8.10 -20.29 -10.71
CA ASP A 422 7.68 -21.04 -11.90
C ASP A 422 8.87 -21.37 -12.82
N GLN A 423 8.75 -22.45 -13.61
CA GLN A 423 9.74 -22.81 -14.65
C GLN A 423 9.64 -21.91 -15.90
N GLU A 424 8.56 -21.15 -16.06
CA GLU A 424 8.45 -20.08 -17.06
C GLU A 424 9.30 -18.89 -16.59
N GLY A 425 10.24 -18.45 -17.42
CA GLY A 425 11.27 -17.47 -17.03
C GLY A 425 10.71 -16.22 -16.33
N PRO A 426 11.47 -15.62 -15.39
CA PRO A 426 10.98 -14.56 -14.53
C PRO A 426 10.54 -13.35 -15.35
N ARG A 427 9.27 -12.92 -15.19
CA ARG A 427 8.86 -11.57 -15.61
C ARG A 427 9.63 -10.58 -14.76
N SER A 428 10.24 -9.59 -15.40
CA SER A 428 11.02 -8.58 -14.67
C SER A 428 10.11 -7.75 -13.76
N MET A 429 10.63 -7.30 -12.61
CA MET A 429 9.90 -6.39 -11.70
C MET A 429 9.38 -5.16 -12.47
N GLU A 430 10.17 -4.67 -13.43
CA GLU A 430 9.81 -3.54 -14.27
C GLU A 430 8.61 -3.81 -15.20
N GLU A 431 8.45 -5.04 -15.71
CA GLU A 431 7.27 -5.45 -16.50
C GLU A 431 6.00 -5.56 -15.64
N CYS A 432 6.08 -6.16 -14.45
CA CYS A 432 4.94 -6.29 -13.54
C CYS A 432 4.47 -4.93 -12.96
N LEU A 433 5.38 -3.96 -12.90
CA LEU A 433 5.12 -2.58 -12.48
C LEU A 433 4.60 -1.67 -13.60
N ARG A 434 4.47 -2.16 -14.85
CA ARG A 434 3.83 -1.37 -15.92
C ARG A 434 2.31 -1.38 -15.74
N PRO A 435 1.64 -0.21 -15.88
CA PRO A 435 0.19 -0.16 -15.91
C PRO A 435 -0.34 -1.12 -16.99
N THR A 436 -1.42 -1.85 -16.69
CA THR A 436 -2.07 -2.69 -17.69
C THR A 436 -2.63 -1.76 -18.78
N PRO A 437 -2.13 -1.82 -20.03
CA PRO A 437 -2.58 -0.88 -21.06
C PRO A 437 -4.05 -1.13 -21.38
N SER A 438 -4.84 -0.07 -21.50
CA SER A 438 -6.22 -0.19 -21.96
C SER A 438 -6.26 -0.68 -23.42
N GLU A 439 -7.37 -1.31 -23.86
CA GLU A 439 -7.54 -1.75 -25.27
C GLU A 439 -7.29 -0.59 -26.27
N LEU A 440 -7.61 0.64 -25.88
CA LEU A 440 -7.36 1.84 -26.66
C LEU A 440 -5.86 2.22 -26.74
N GLU A 441 -5.08 1.98 -25.68
CA GLU A 441 -3.63 2.20 -25.68
C GLU A 441 -2.90 1.13 -26.51
N ILE A 442 -3.40 -0.10 -26.51
CA ILE A 442 -2.89 -1.18 -27.37
C ILE A 442 -3.10 -0.81 -28.84
N VAL A 443 -4.32 -0.38 -29.19
CA VAL A 443 -4.65 0.06 -30.54
C VAL A 443 -3.82 1.28 -30.96
N ARG A 444 -3.62 2.26 -30.06
CA ARG A 444 -2.75 3.43 -30.31
C ARG A 444 -1.32 3.01 -30.64
N HIS A 445 -0.72 2.15 -29.83
CA HIS A 445 0.64 1.67 -30.05
C HIS A 445 0.81 0.89 -31.36
N ASP A 446 -0.19 0.09 -31.76
CA ASP A 446 -0.18 -0.62 -33.03
C ASP A 446 -0.28 0.33 -34.23
N PHE A 447 -1.03 1.43 -34.13
CA PHE A 447 -1.07 2.47 -35.16
C PHE A 447 0.25 3.26 -35.24
N GLU A 448 0.84 3.61 -34.11
CA GLU A 448 2.16 4.27 -34.05
C GLU A 448 3.25 3.40 -34.71
N ARG A 449 3.26 2.09 -34.40
CA ARG A 449 4.21 1.13 -34.98
C ARG A 449 4.08 1.06 -36.51
N LYS A 450 2.85 0.96 -37.02
CA LYS A 450 2.59 0.94 -38.48
C LYS A 450 2.93 2.27 -39.15
N GLY A 451 2.78 3.39 -38.45
CA GLY A 451 3.19 4.71 -38.92
C GLY A 451 4.70 4.79 -39.14
N LEU A 452 5.49 4.37 -38.14
CA LEU A 452 6.95 4.33 -38.22
C LEU A 452 7.46 3.38 -39.33
N GLU A 453 6.80 2.24 -39.52
CA GLU A 453 7.15 1.29 -40.59
C GLU A 453 6.93 1.90 -42.00
N LEU A 454 5.84 2.65 -42.18
CA LEU A 454 5.58 3.36 -43.43
C LEU A 454 6.57 4.51 -43.67
N GLU A 455 6.93 5.28 -42.63
CA GLU A 455 7.93 6.35 -42.73
C GLU A 455 9.29 5.79 -43.17
N LYS A 456 9.74 4.70 -42.54
CA LYS A 456 10.99 4.02 -42.91
C LYS A 456 10.96 3.50 -44.35
N ARG A 457 9.80 3.02 -44.83
CA ARG A 457 9.66 2.53 -46.21
C ARG A 457 9.66 3.66 -47.24
N ILE A 458 9.10 4.83 -46.90
CA ILE A 458 9.17 6.02 -47.74
C ILE A 458 10.63 6.48 -47.87
N GLU A 459 11.35 6.60 -46.75
CA GLU A 459 12.77 6.99 -46.73
C GLU A 459 13.63 6.07 -47.61
N GLN A 460 13.46 4.75 -47.48
CA GLN A 460 14.17 3.77 -48.32
C GLN A 460 13.88 3.94 -49.83
N LEU A 461 12.61 4.16 -50.20
CA LEU A 461 12.23 4.35 -51.61
C LEU A 461 12.73 5.69 -52.16
N GLU A 462 12.86 6.71 -51.31
CA GLU A 462 13.47 7.99 -51.68
C GLU A 462 14.98 7.87 -51.91
N GLU A 463 15.68 7.09 -51.10
CA GLU A 463 17.09 6.73 -51.30
C GLU A 463 17.30 5.96 -52.61
N GLU A 464 16.50 4.91 -52.87
CA GLU A 464 16.55 4.13 -54.12
C GLU A 464 16.31 5.03 -55.35
N LYS A 465 15.35 5.96 -55.25
CA LYS A 465 15.06 6.94 -56.31
C LYS A 465 16.21 7.93 -56.51
N MET A 466 16.90 8.35 -55.45
CA MET A 466 18.07 9.22 -55.54
C MET A 466 19.22 8.50 -56.25
N GLN A 467 19.47 7.25 -55.88
CA GLN A 467 20.52 6.42 -56.48
C GLN A 467 20.27 6.21 -57.99
N LEU A 468 19.05 5.81 -58.36
CA LEU A 468 18.67 5.69 -59.78
C LEU A 468 18.76 7.03 -60.53
N GLY A 469 18.49 8.15 -59.84
CA GLY A 469 18.69 9.49 -60.41
C GLY A 469 20.14 9.75 -60.81
N LEU A 470 21.08 9.37 -59.96
CA LEU A 470 22.52 9.48 -60.22
C LEU A 470 22.94 8.57 -61.38
N ASP A 471 22.49 7.32 -61.39
CA ASP A 471 22.82 6.35 -62.45
C ASP A 471 22.31 6.81 -63.82
N VAL A 472 21.10 7.36 -63.89
CA VAL A 472 20.53 7.97 -65.10
C VAL A 472 21.39 9.13 -65.61
N ASP A 473 21.90 9.97 -64.72
CA ASP A 473 22.72 11.12 -65.11
C ASP A 473 24.14 10.70 -65.55
N VAL A 474 24.71 9.64 -64.95
CA VAL A 474 25.95 9.00 -65.43
C VAL A 474 25.77 8.43 -66.84
N GLN A 475 24.69 7.66 -67.07
CA GLN A 475 24.40 7.08 -68.38
C GLN A 475 24.20 8.15 -69.47
N LYS A 476 23.56 9.28 -69.13
CA LYS A 476 23.44 10.43 -70.06
C LYS A 476 24.80 11.03 -70.41
N LEU A 477 25.68 11.21 -69.44
CA LEU A 477 27.03 11.75 -69.68
C LEU A 477 27.86 10.80 -70.56
N GLU A 478 27.75 9.50 -70.34
CA GLU A 478 28.42 8.48 -71.18
C GLU A 478 27.87 8.48 -72.62
N ALA A 479 26.55 8.53 -72.78
CA ALA A 479 25.91 8.63 -74.09
C ALA A 479 26.33 9.92 -74.83
N GLU A 480 26.43 11.06 -74.12
CA GLU A 480 26.90 12.31 -74.71
C GLU A 480 28.37 12.23 -75.15
N ARG A 481 29.22 11.56 -74.36
CA ARG A 481 30.63 11.33 -74.70
C ARG A 481 30.77 10.44 -75.93
N LEU A 482 30.00 9.35 -76.02
CA LEU A 482 29.97 8.46 -77.18
C LEU A 482 29.50 9.20 -78.43
N ARG A 483 28.46 10.03 -78.32
CA ARG A 483 27.96 10.87 -79.42
C ARG A 483 29.03 11.83 -79.93
N LYS A 484 29.76 12.51 -79.03
CA LYS A 484 30.88 13.39 -79.40
C LYS A 484 32.00 12.62 -80.11
N GLY A 485 32.34 11.43 -79.61
CA GLY A 485 33.32 10.55 -80.25
C GLY A 485 32.89 10.06 -81.65
N LYS A 486 31.61 9.72 -81.83
CA LYS A 486 31.02 9.33 -83.11
C LYS A 486 31.09 10.46 -84.14
N ASN A 487 30.64 11.66 -83.77
CA ASN A 487 30.71 12.84 -84.66
C ASN A 487 32.15 13.10 -85.11
N LYS A 488 33.12 12.95 -84.20
CA LYS A 488 34.54 13.11 -84.53
C LYS A 488 35.05 12.04 -85.50
N ALA A 489 34.65 10.78 -85.30
CA ALA A 489 35.01 9.68 -86.20
C ALA A 489 34.37 9.84 -87.59
N GLU A 490 33.15 10.37 -87.68
CA GLU A 490 32.48 10.69 -88.95
C GLU A 490 33.21 11.83 -89.70
N GLU A 491 33.62 12.89 -89.00
CA GLU A 491 34.46 13.96 -89.58
C GLU A 491 35.79 13.42 -90.11
N ASP A 492 36.47 12.57 -89.33
CA ASP A 492 37.75 11.98 -89.70
C ASP A 492 37.58 11.01 -90.89
N LEU A 493 36.47 10.27 -90.96
CA LEU A 493 36.12 9.40 -92.09
C LEU A 493 35.85 10.20 -93.37
N ASP A 494 35.15 11.33 -93.27
CA ASP A 494 34.89 12.20 -94.43
C ASP A 494 36.16 12.92 -94.90
N SER A 495 37.06 13.28 -93.97
CA SER A 495 38.41 13.74 -94.32
C SER A 495 39.20 12.64 -95.06
N LEU A 496 39.20 11.41 -94.53
CA LEU A 496 39.91 10.28 -95.15
C LEU A 496 39.33 9.93 -96.54
N LYS A 497 38.00 9.97 -96.72
CA LYS A 497 37.37 9.83 -98.04
C LYS A 497 37.81 10.92 -99.01
N THR A 498 38.01 12.15 -98.51
CA THR A 498 38.49 13.28 -99.31
C THR A 498 39.96 13.10 -99.70
N ASP A 499 40.80 12.64 -98.78
CA ASP A 499 42.20 12.30 -99.02
C ASP A 499 42.36 11.12 -99.97
N TYR A 500 41.53 10.09 -99.85
CA TYR A 500 41.47 8.97 -100.81
C TYR A 500 41.06 9.45 -102.21
N LYS A 501 40.09 10.35 -102.33
CA LYS A 501 39.71 10.98 -103.62
C LYS A 501 40.87 11.82 -104.19
N LYS A 502 41.62 12.54 -103.37
CA LYS A 502 42.84 13.26 -103.77
C LYS A 502 43.94 12.30 -104.23
N LEU A 503 44.26 11.27 -103.44
CA LEU A 503 45.26 10.24 -103.77
C LEU A 503 44.90 9.55 -105.10
N ARG A 504 43.63 9.17 -105.29
CA ARG A 504 43.13 8.60 -106.56
C ARG A 504 43.28 9.54 -107.75
N ARG A 505 43.14 10.86 -107.55
CA ARG A 505 43.42 11.88 -108.59
C ARG A 505 44.93 12.01 -108.83
N SER A 506 45.76 12.04 -107.80
CA SER A 506 47.23 12.08 -107.90
C SER A 506 47.80 10.85 -108.62
N ILE A 507 47.23 9.66 -108.41
CA ILE A 507 47.56 8.42 -109.15
C ILE A 507 47.28 8.57 -110.66
N ARG A 508 46.31 9.40 -111.05
CA ARG A 508 45.98 9.67 -112.47
C ARG A 508 46.91 10.69 -113.12
N THR A 509 47.57 11.56 -112.36
CA THR A 509 48.40 12.66 -112.87
C THR A 509 49.90 12.50 -112.63
N ALA A 510 50.34 11.60 -111.74
CA ALA A 510 51.75 11.34 -111.50
C ALA A 510 52.31 10.28 -112.46
N GLY A 511 53.20 10.70 -113.36
CA GLY A 511 54.07 9.79 -114.11
C GLY A 511 55.18 9.23 -113.21
N LEU A 512 55.23 7.90 -113.11
CA LEU A 512 56.36 7.02 -112.77
C LEU A 512 57.15 7.30 -111.46
N GLY A 513 56.95 6.42 -110.48
CA GLY A 513 57.83 6.32 -109.29
C GLY A 513 57.58 5.11 -108.36
N LYS A 514 56.39 4.50 -108.39
CA LYS A 514 56.06 3.28 -107.60
C LYS A 514 55.60 2.14 -108.52
N THR A 515 56.00 0.91 -108.23
CA THR A 515 55.62 -0.30 -108.99
C THR A 515 54.17 -0.74 -108.69
N SER A 516 53.54 -1.44 -109.64
CA SER A 516 52.15 -1.88 -109.55
C SER A 516 51.86 -2.77 -108.32
N GLU A 517 52.84 -3.56 -107.88
CA GLU A 517 52.76 -4.39 -106.66
C GLU A 517 52.63 -3.55 -105.38
N GLN A 518 53.44 -2.49 -105.24
CA GLN A 518 53.46 -1.64 -104.03
C GLN A 518 52.13 -0.91 -103.85
N TRP A 519 51.52 -0.47 -104.95
CA TRP A 519 50.18 0.12 -104.92
C TRP A 519 49.10 -0.88 -104.52
N ARG A 520 49.19 -2.15 -104.96
CA ARG A 520 48.24 -3.18 -104.54
C ARG A 520 48.34 -3.45 -103.03
N GLN A 521 49.54 -3.40 -102.47
CA GLN A 521 49.76 -3.63 -101.04
C GLN A 521 49.23 -2.48 -100.17
N GLU A 522 49.52 -1.22 -100.50
CA GLU A 522 48.99 -0.06 -99.77
C GLU A 522 47.45 -0.01 -99.82
N VAL A 523 46.85 -0.31 -100.98
CA VAL A 523 45.38 -0.38 -101.12
C VAL A 523 44.79 -1.50 -100.26
N LYS A 524 45.49 -2.64 -100.15
CA LYS A 524 45.03 -3.77 -99.33
C LYS A 524 45.13 -3.45 -97.84
N GLU A 525 46.20 -2.78 -97.41
CA GLU A 525 46.38 -2.31 -96.03
C GLU A 525 45.34 -1.27 -95.64
N GLU A 526 45.09 -0.25 -96.48
CA GLU A 526 44.04 0.74 -96.23
C GLU A 526 42.63 0.13 -96.24
N LYS A 527 42.37 -0.86 -97.10
CA LYS A 527 41.11 -1.61 -97.07
C LYS A 527 40.94 -2.39 -95.77
N SER A 528 42.01 -2.99 -95.23
CA SER A 528 41.97 -3.68 -93.95
C SER A 528 41.73 -2.74 -92.76
N LYS A 529 42.34 -1.55 -92.77
CA LYS A 529 42.10 -0.50 -91.76
C LYS A 529 40.66 0.01 -91.83
N ALA A 530 40.14 0.26 -93.04
CA ALA A 530 38.76 0.66 -93.22
C ALA A 530 37.77 -0.39 -92.69
N SER A 531 38.01 -1.69 -92.96
CA SER A 531 37.19 -2.77 -92.41
C SER A 531 37.22 -2.84 -90.88
N GLN A 532 38.40 -2.64 -90.25
CA GLN A 532 38.51 -2.56 -88.79
C GLN A 532 37.77 -1.35 -88.19
N TRP A 533 37.78 -0.21 -88.87
CA TRP A 533 37.02 0.97 -88.45
C TRP A 533 35.51 0.78 -88.61
N GLU A 534 35.05 0.13 -89.68
CA GLU A 534 33.64 -0.24 -89.86
C GLU A 534 33.15 -1.21 -88.78
N GLU A 535 33.99 -2.13 -88.34
CA GLU A 535 33.67 -3.04 -87.24
C GLU A 535 33.57 -2.30 -85.89
N LYS A 536 34.55 -1.46 -85.57
CA LYS A 536 34.50 -0.60 -84.37
C LYS A 536 33.31 0.36 -84.36
N PHE A 537 32.93 0.89 -85.52
CA PHE A 537 31.75 1.75 -85.65
C PHE A 537 30.46 0.98 -85.38
N ARG A 538 30.34 -0.25 -85.91
CA ARG A 538 29.19 -1.14 -85.63
C ARG A 538 29.12 -1.53 -84.16
N GLU A 539 30.25 -1.83 -83.52
CA GLU A 539 30.30 -2.11 -82.07
C GLU A 539 29.89 -0.89 -81.24
N ALA A 540 30.39 0.31 -81.59
CA ALA A 540 30.01 1.55 -80.90
C ALA A 540 28.51 1.85 -81.06
N GLN A 541 27.95 1.62 -82.25
CA GLN A 541 26.53 1.80 -82.52
C GLN A 541 25.65 0.81 -81.73
N ALA A 542 26.07 -0.44 -81.61
CA ALA A 542 25.37 -1.43 -80.78
C ALA A 542 25.39 -1.05 -79.29
N ARG A 543 26.52 -0.53 -78.78
CA ARG A 543 26.62 -0.02 -77.40
C ARG A 543 25.75 1.21 -77.17
N GLU A 544 25.67 2.11 -78.15
CA GLU A 544 24.81 3.30 -78.08
C GLU A 544 23.32 2.92 -77.98
N GLU A 545 22.85 1.96 -78.77
CA GLU A 545 21.47 1.46 -78.69
C GLU A 545 21.17 0.75 -77.37
N THR A 546 22.09 -0.09 -76.90
CA THR A 546 21.93 -0.77 -75.59
C THR A 546 21.80 0.23 -74.44
N LEU A 547 22.58 1.33 -74.46
CA LEU A 547 22.50 2.40 -73.46
C LEU A 547 21.20 3.22 -73.55
N LYS A 548 20.64 3.40 -74.76
CA LYS A 548 19.34 4.06 -74.92
C LYS A 548 18.22 3.22 -74.31
N GLU A 549 18.24 1.90 -74.56
CA GLU A 549 17.27 0.97 -73.98
C GLU A 549 17.33 0.98 -72.45
N SER A 550 18.54 0.88 -71.86
CA SER A 550 18.72 0.91 -70.40
C SER A 550 18.30 2.26 -69.76
N LEU A 551 18.49 3.37 -70.47
CA LEU A 551 18.09 4.70 -70.01
C LEU A 551 16.56 4.83 -69.95
N VAL A 552 15.86 4.31 -70.97
CA VAL A 552 14.39 4.30 -71.00
C VAL A 552 13.83 3.42 -69.89
N GLU A 553 14.42 2.24 -69.66
CA GLU A 553 14.01 1.35 -68.57
C GLU A 553 14.21 1.99 -67.20
N SER A 554 15.37 2.61 -66.96
CA SER A 554 15.67 3.32 -65.70
C SER A 554 14.75 4.53 -65.47
N GLN A 555 14.36 5.26 -66.53
CA GLN A 555 13.39 6.36 -66.44
C GLN A 555 11.99 5.85 -66.10
N ASN A 556 11.55 4.74 -66.69
CA ASN A 556 10.25 4.14 -66.38
C ASN A 556 10.19 3.65 -64.94
N GLU A 557 11.27 3.04 -64.43
CA GLU A 557 11.34 2.57 -63.05
C GLU A 557 11.36 3.74 -62.05
N LYS A 558 12.06 4.84 -62.37
CA LYS A 558 12.02 6.07 -61.58
C LYS A 558 10.60 6.66 -61.46
N GLU A 559 9.84 6.67 -62.54
CA GLU A 559 8.45 7.17 -62.51
C GLU A 559 7.51 6.22 -61.75
N ARG A 560 7.73 4.90 -61.83
CA ARG A 560 7.02 3.91 -60.99
C ARG A 560 7.30 4.11 -59.49
N LEU A 561 8.56 4.33 -59.11
CA LEU A 561 8.93 4.59 -57.72
C LEU A 561 8.28 5.88 -57.21
N LYS A 562 8.27 6.93 -58.03
CA LYS A 562 7.59 8.19 -57.71
C LYS A 562 6.09 7.98 -57.44
N MET A 563 5.40 7.21 -58.28
CA MET A 563 4.00 6.87 -58.05
C MET A 563 3.78 6.09 -56.75
N ARG A 564 4.68 5.14 -56.42
CA ARG A 564 4.63 4.38 -55.16
C ARG A 564 4.82 5.28 -53.93
N VAL A 565 5.78 6.20 -53.97
CA VAL A 565 6.00 7.16 -52.88
C VAL A 565 4.75 8.01 -52.66
N THR A 566 4.14 8.54 -53.73
CA THR A 566 2.92 9.36 -53.59
C THR A 566 1.72 8.58 -53.03
N GLU A 567 1.59 7.29 -53.33
CA GLU A 567 0.52 6.45 -52.78
C GLU A 567 0.75 6.13 -51.29
N LEU A 568 2.00 5.91 -50.89
CA LEU A 568 2.38 5.68 -49.49
C LEU A 568 2.20 6.96 -48.65
N GLU A 569 2.61 8.13 -49.16
CA GLU A 569 2.37 9.43 -48.51
C GLU A 569 0.88 9.68 -48.28
N LYS A 570 0.03 9.37 -49.27
CA LYS A 570 -1.43 9.47 -49.17
C LYS A 570 -2.00 8.51 -48.12
N SER A 571 -1.49 7.28 -48.07
CA SER A 571 -1.87 6.28 -47.06
C SER A 571 -1.48 6.71 -45.65
N LEU A 572 -0.29 7.28 -45.49
CA LEU A 572 0.22 7.83 -44.23
C LEU A 572 -0.63 9.02 -43.75
N TYR A 573 -1.01 9.92 -44.65
CA TYR A 573 -1.93 11.03 -44.34
C TYR A 573 -3.30 10.52 -43.85
N GLN A 574 -3.87 9.51 -44.51
CA GLN A 574 -5.13 8.89 -44.10
C GLN A 574 -5.04 8.20 -42.73
N GLN A 575 -3.92 7.54 -42.43
CA GLN A 575 -3.67 6.93 -41.13
C GLN A 575 -3.59 7.97 -40.02
N ARG A 576 -2.84 9.07 -40.22
CA ARG A 576 -2.77 10.19 -39.27
C ARG A 576 -4.15 10.79 -39.02
N ALA A 577 -4.95 11.01 -40.07
CA ALA A 577 -6.31 11.52 -39.93
C ALA A 577 -7.22 10.54 -39.14
N ARG A 578 -7.11 9.23 -39.37
CA ARG A 578 -7.85 8.22 -38.58
C ARG A 578 -7.42 8.21 -37.12
N ASN A 579 -6.13 8.36 -36.82
CA ASN A 579 -5.62 8.44 -35.46
C ASN A 579 -6.22 9.64 -34.71
N SER A 580 -6.21 10.83 -35.34
CA SER A 580 -6.87 12.01 -34.76
C SER A 580 -8.37 11.83 -34.54
N VAL A 581 -9.08 11.13 -35.45
CA VAL A 581 -10.51 10.82 -35.25
C VAL A 581 -10.73 9.85 -34.09
N ILE A 582 -9.85 8.87 -33.89
CA ILE A 582 -9.91 7.95 -32.75
C ILE A 582 -9.65 8.70 -31.44
N GLU A 583 -8.63 9.57 -31.38
CA GLU A 583 -8.34 10.42 -30.21
C GLU A 583 -9.50 11.35 -29.85
N LEU A 584 -10.14 11.95 -30.87
CA LEU A 584 -11.33 12.77 -30.68
C LEU A 584 -12.52 11.95 -30.18
N LYS A 585 -12.75 10.75 -30.72
CA LYS A 585 -13.82 9.85 -30.24
C LYS A 585 -13.58 9.37 -28.81
N ALA A 586 -12.34 9.06 -28.44
CA ALA A 586 -12.00 8.68 -27.07
C ALA A 586 -12.24 9.83 -26.10
N SER A 587 -11.82 11.04 -26.47
CA SER A 587 -12.07 12.26 -25.69
C SER A 587 -13.57 12.54 -25.56
N GLN A 588 -14.34 12.39 -26.65
CA GLN A 588 -15.78 12.57 -26.66
C GLN A 588 -16.51 11.53 -25.79
N SER A 589 -16.11 10.25 -25.85
CA SER A 589 -16.68 9.21 -24.98
C SER A 589 -16.42 9.50 -23.50
N LYS A 590 -15.22 9.99 -23.17
CA LYS A 590 -14.88 10.38 -21.79
C LYS A 590 -15.72 11.58 -21.32
N ILE A 591 -15.96 12.54 -22.19
CA ILE A 591 -16.83 13.69 -21.91
C ILE A 591 -18.27 13.25 -21.65
N GLU A 592 -18.83 12.35 -22.47
CA GLU A 592 -20.20 11.85 -22.26
C GLU A 592 -20.33 11.01 -20.97
N GLU A 593 -19.33 10.18 -20.66
CA GLU A 593 -19.27 9.44 -19.38
C GLU A 593 -19.27 10.41 -18.18
N LEU A 594 -18.41 11.44 -18.21
CA LEU A 594 -18.35 12.46 -17.15
C LEU A 594 -19.65 13.25 -17.05
N LYS A 595 -20.30 13.54 -18.18
CA LYS A 595 -21.59 14.22 -18.21
C LYS A 595 -22.70 13.38 -17.58
N GLY A 596 -22.72 12.06 -17.84
CA GLY A 596 -23.61 11.12 -17.16
C GLY A 596 -23.40 11.11 -15.65
N ASN A 597 -22.15 10.99 -15.21
CA ASN A 597 -21.79 11.03 -13.79
C ASN A 597 -22.21 12.35 -13.11
N ILE A 598 -22.04 13.48 -13.80
CA ILE A 598 -22.46 14.80 -13.28
C ILE A 598 -23.99 14.86 -13.11
N GLU A 599 -24.76 14.34 -14.07
CA GLU A 599 -26.22 14.35 -13.98
C GLU A 599 -26.72 13.42 -12.86
N GLU A 600 -26.12 12.24 -12.69
CA GLU A 600 -26.41 11.35 -11.55
C GLU A 600 -26.11 12.01 -10.20
N LEU A 601 -24.96 12.67 -10.08
CA LEU A 601 -24.58 13.42 -8.88
C LEU A 601 -25.54 14.58 -8.61
N LYS A 602 -26.03 15.25 -9.66
CA LYS A 602 -26.98 16.35 -9.54
C LYS A 602 -28.34 15.87 -9.04
N VAL A 603 -28.84 14.74 -9.54
CA VAL A 603 -30.07 14.11 -9.04
C VAL A 603 -29.91 13.68 -7.58
N ALA A 604 -28.78 13.06 -7.23
CA ALA A 604 -28.49 12.66 -5.86
C ALA A 604 -28.37 13.85 -4.90
N LEU A 605 -27.82 14.98 -5.37
CA LEU A 605 -27.76 16.23 -4.61
C LEU A 605 -29.16 16.78 -4.33
N GLN A 606 -30.03 16.81 -5.33
CA GLN A 606 -31.42 17.27 -5.18
C GLN A 606 -32.22 16.41 -4.20
N ASP A 607 -32.04 15.08 -4.24
CA ASP A 607 -32.66 14.16 -3.26
C ASP A 607 -32.16 14.44 -1.84
N ARG A 608 -30.85 14.67 -1.68
CA ARG A 608 -30.24 15.05 -0.39
C ARG A 608 -30.75 16.39 0.13
N GLU A 609 -30.92 17.38 -0.73
CA GLU A 609 -31.47 18.70 -0.37
C GLU A 609 -32.91 18.57 0.15
N LEU A 610 -33.76 17.81 -0.55
CA LEU A 610 -35.15 17.54 -0.12
C LEU A 610 -35.21 16.81 1.23
N GLN A 611 -34.29 15.86 1.46
CA GLN A 611 -34.20 15.15 2.75
C GLN A 611 -33.78 16.08 3.89
N LEU A 612 -32.85 17.01 3.63
CA LEU A 612 -32.42 18.00 4.61
C LEU A 612 -33.56 18.95 4.98
N GLU A 613 -34.29 19.47 3.98
CA GLU A 613 -35.44 20.36 4.20
C GLU A 613 -36.54 19.64 5.01
N PHE A 614 -36.81 18.36 4.71
CA PHE A 614 -37.74 17.55 5.49
C PHE A 614 -37.28 17.33 6.95
N LEU A 615 -35.98 17.12 7.17
CA LEU A 615 -35.43 16.96 8.51
C LEU A 615 -35.46 18.26 9.30
N GLU A 616 -35.23 19.40 8.65
CA GLU A 616 -35.26 20.74 9.25
C GLU A 616 -36.68 21.08 9.74
N ILE A 617 -37.70 20.86 8.90
CA ILE A 617 -39.12 21.03 9.28
C ILE A 617 -39.50 20.13 10.47
N ASN A 618 -39.02 18.88 10.48
CA ASN A 618 -39.28 17.98 11.59
C ASN A 618 -38.58 18.41 12.88
N ASN A 619 -37.37 18.94 12.78
CA ASN A 619 -36.61 19.43 13.92
C ASN A 619 -37.29 20.66 14.54
N ASP A 620 -37.75 21.59 13.71
CA ASP A 620 -38.51 22.76 14.16
C ASP A 620 -39.80 22.35 14.89
N ARG A 621 -40.54 21.39 14.34
CA ARG A 621 -41.73 20.83 15.00
C ARG A 621 -41.40 20.18 16.35
N LEU A 622 -40.30 19.43 16.44
CA LEU A 622 -39.86 18.81 17.69
C LEU A 622 -39.41 19.85 18.73
N ASN A 623 -38.75 20.91 18.29
CA ASN A 623 -38.36 22.02 19.16
C ASN A 623 -39.58 22.75 19.74
N GLU A 624 -40.62 22.98 18.93
CA GLU A 624 -41.86 23.58 19.41
C GLU A 624 -42.58 22.69 20.43
N GLN A 625 -42.65 21.38 20.17
CA GLN A 625 -43.20 20.40 21.13
C GLN A 625 -42.40 20.36 22.43
N LEU A 626 -41.07 20.41 22.34
CA LEU A 626 -40.20 20.46 23.51
C LEU A 626 -40.46 21.73 24.31
N HIS A 627 -40.59 22.88 23.65
CA HIS A 627 -40.84 24.15 24.34
C HIS A 627 -42.20 24.16 25.04
N GLN A 628 -43.25 23.63 24.40
CA GLN A 628 -44.56 23.45 25.03
C GLN A 628 -44.50 22.53 26.26
N SER A 629 -43.76 21.42 26.18
CA SER A 629 -43.58 20.48 27.30
C SER A 629 -42.82 21.14 28.47
N GLN A 630 -41.76 21.89 28.17
CA GLN A 630 -41.02 22.66 29.18
C GLN A 630 -41.90 23.68 29.90
N GLU A 631 -42.76 24.38 29.17
CA GLU A 631 -43.68 25.35 29.76
C GLU A 631 -44.75 24.68 30.65
N GLN A 632 -45.23 23.49 30.25
CA GLN A 632 -46.12 22.69 31.10
C GLN A 632 -45.44 22.24 32.39
N VAL A 633 -44.18 21.81 32.32
CA VAL A 633 -43.39 21.45 33.51
C VAL A 633 -43.20 22.67 34.41
N ARG A 634 -42.81 23.82 33.86
CA ARG A 634 -42.64 25.07 34.61
C ARG A 634 -43.91 25.49 35.34
N ASN A 635 -45.07 25.40 34.68
CA ASN A 635 -46.37 25.69 35.30
C ASN A 635 -46.71 24.71 36.43
N ARG A 636 -46.42 23.42 36.24
CA ARG A 636 -46.63 22.40 37.30
C ARG A 636 -45.71 22.63 38.50
N ASP A 637 -44.44 22.96 38.25
CA ASP A 637 -43.47 23.27 39.30
C ASP A 637 -43.87 24.52 40.08
N TYR A 638 -44.38 25.56 39.40
CA TYR A 638 -44.93 26.74 40.06
C TYR A 638 -46.12 26.41 40.96
N VAL A 639 -47.10 25.65 40.45
CA VAL A 639 -48.27 25.22 41.24
C VAL A 639 -47.86 24.33 42.41
N MET A 640 -46.89 23.43 42.21
CA MET A 640 -46.38 22.58 43.27
C MET A 640 -45.61 23.38 44.33
N GLY A 641 -44.86 24.41 43.92
CA GLY A 641 -44.21 25.35 44.82
C GLY A 641 -45.21 26.11 45.69
N GLU A 642 -46.27 26.67 45.11
CA GLU A 642 -47.36 27.33 45.84
C GLU A 642 -48.06 26.37 46.82
N ALA A 643 -48.34 25.14 46.39
CA ALA A 643 -48.93 24.13 47.26
C ALA A 643 -48.02 23.77 48.45
N LEU A 644 -46.70 23.69 48.23
CA LEU A 644 -45.73 23.43 49.30
C LEU A 644 -45.67 24.59 50.31
N ILE A 645 -45.76 25.84 49.84
CA ILE A 645 -45.82 27.03 50.72
C ILE A 645 -47.07 26.96 51.60
N GLN A 646 -48.24 26.69 51.01
CA GLN A 646 -49.49 26.58 51.77
C GLN A 646 -49.46 25.44 52.80
N VAL A 647 -48.90 24.28 52.44
CA VAL A 647 -48.74 23.16 53.36
C VAL A 647 -47.81 23.53 54.53
N ARG A 648 -46.74 24.27 54.26
CA ARG A 648 -45.83 24.78 55.30
C ARG A 648 -46.52 25.77 56.23
N ASP A 649 -47.29 26.72 55.70
CA ASP A 649 -48.05 27.70 56.50
C ASP A 649 -49.05 27.00 57.44
N VAL A 650 -49.75 25.99 56.93
CA VAL A 650 -50.68 25.16 57.74
C VAL A 650 -49.92 24.40 58.82
N ALA A 651 -48.75 23.84 58.51
CA ALA A 651 -47.92 23.12 59.47
C ALA A 651 -47.41 24.05 60.59
N GLU A 652 -46.98 25.28 60.25
CA GLU A 652 -46.57 26.32 61.22
C GLU A 652 -47.73 26.76 62.10
N HIS A 653 -48.93 26.93 61.52
CA HIS A 653 -50.12 27.28 62.28
C HIS A 653 -50.54 26.15 63.25
N LEU A 654 -50.47 24.89 62.81
CA LEU A 654 -50.73 23.72 63.67
C LEU A 654 -49.71 23.61 64.81
N GLN A 655 -48.45 23.97 64.59
CA GLN A 655 -47.46 24.06 65.68
C GLN A 655 -47.84 25.13 66.70
N THR A 656 -48.23 26.31 66.24
CA THR A 656 -48.69 27.40 67.11
C THR A 656 -49.91 27.00 67.94
N LEU A 657 -50.89 26.36 67.32
CA LEU A 657 -52.08 25.83 68.00
C LEU A 657 -51.74 24.71 68.99
N ALA A 658 -50.76 23.86 68.69
CA ALA A 658 -50.31 22.82 69.61
C ALA A 658 -49.68 23.41 70.88
N VAL A 659 -48.88 24.48 70.75
CA VAL A 659 -48.31 25.22 71.90
C VAL A 659 -49.44 25.85 72.74
N GLN A 660 -50.43 26.47 72.11
CA GLN A 660 -51.60 27.00 72.82
C GLN A 660 -52.42 25.88 73.49
N ALA A 661 -52.53 24.73 72.83
CA ALA A 661 -53.20 23.56 73.37
C ALA A 661 -52.47 22.98 74.58
N ASP A 662 -51.13 23.02 74.63
CA ASP A 662 -50.34 22.66 75.81
C ASP A 662 -50.66 23.59 76.99
N VAL A 663 -50.71 24.90 76.77
CA VAL A 663 -51.04 25.90 77.80
C VAL A 663 -52.46 25.72 78.34
N LEU A 664 -53.43 25.45 77.45
CA LEU A 664 -54.83 25.23 77.84
C LEU A 664 -55.06 23.87 78.52
N SER A 665 -54.32 22.83 78.11
CA SER A 665 -54.38 21.49 78.73
C SER A 665 -54.00 21.55 80.20
N LEU A 666 -53.03 22.39 80.59
CA LEU A 666 -52.62 22.60 81.98
C LEU A 666 -53.65 23.33 82.84
N LYS A 667 -54.61 24.03 82.20
CA LYS A 667 -55.59 24.89 82.87
C LYS A 667 -56.96 24.20 83.06
N TYR A 668 -57.24 23.17 82.27
CA TYR A 668 -58.52 22.45 82.23
C TYR A 668 -58.31 20.93 82.38
N GLU A 669 -57.82 20.49 83.54
CA GLU A 669 -57.94 19.09 84.01
C GLU A 669 -59.11 18.98 85.00
N SER A 670 -60.35 19.26 84.56
CA SER A 670 -61.54 19.19 85.43
C SER A 670 -62.47 18.02 85.09
N GLU A 671 -63.03 17.38 86.12
CA GLU A 671 -63.87 16.16 86.07
C GLU A 671 -65.29 16.35 85.47
N SER A 672 -65.51 17.37 84.64
CA SER A 672 -66.80 17.57 83.94
C SER A 672 -66.77 16.92 82.55
N ASP A 673 -67.92 16.43 82.06
CA ASP A 673 -68.00 15.80 80.73
C ASP A 673 -67.55 16.74 79.59
N LYS A 674 -67.82 18.05 79.71
CA LYS A 674 -67.33 19.07 78.78
C LYS A 674 -65.82 19.30 78.86
N GLY A 675 -65.22 19.13 80.05
CA GLY A 675 -63.77 19.22 80.25
C GLY A 675 -63.02 18.04 79.61
N ARG A 676 -63.59 16.84 79.68
CA ARG A 676 -63.04 15.64 79.02
C ARG A 676 -63.08 15.75 77.49
N GLU A 677 -64.17 16.30 76.94
CA GLU A 677 -64.31 16.55 75.50
C GLU A 677 -63.29 17.58 75.00
N LEU A 678 -63.08 18.67 75.75
CA LEU A 678 -62.06 19.67 75.45
C LEU A 678 -60.64 19.09 75.50
N ALA A 679 -60.31 18.30 76.54
CA ALA A 679 -59.01 17.66 76.65
C ALA A 679 -58.74 16.65 75.51
N TRP A 680 -59.77 15.97 75.02
CA TRP A 680 -59.67 15.09 73.86
C TRP A 680 -59.36 15.88 72.58
N LEU A 681 -60.05 17.00 72.33
CA LEU A 681 -59.79 17.88 71.18
C LEU A 681 -58.37 18.44 71.20
N LEU A 682 -57.87 18.88 72.37
CA LEU A 682 -56.49 19.39 72.51
C LEU A 682 -55.44 18.30 72.23
N ARG A 683 -55.70 17.03 72.55
CA ARG A 683 -54.83 15.91 72.18
C ARG A 683 -54.84 15.64 70.67
N GLN A 684 -55.98 15.80 70.00
CA GLN A 684 -56.06 15.67 68.54
C GLN A 684 -55.24 16.75 67.82
N VAL A 685 -55.31 18.00 68.29
CA VAL A 685 -54.48 19.11 67.75
C VAL A 685 -52.99 18.80 67.86
N LYS A 686 -52.53 18.25 68.98
CA LYS A 686 -51.12 17.81 69.16
C LYS A 686 -50.74 16.66 68.22
N ALA A 687 -51.61 15.67 68.06
CA ALA A 687 -51.36 14.56 67.14
C ALA A 687 -51.24 15.03 65.68
N LEU A 688 -52.06 16.01 65.27
CA LEU A 688 -51.99 16.62 63.95
C LEU A 688 -50.70 17.43 63.76
N SER A 689 -50.26 18.18 64.77
CA SER A 689 -49.00 18.92 64.75
C SER A 689 -47.77 18.01 64.59
N ILE A 690 -47.73 16.85 65.26
CA ILE A 690 -46.65 15.86 65.09
C ILE A 690 -46.62 15.32 63.66
N ARG A 691 -47.79 15.05 63.06
CA ARG A 691 -47.89 14.57 61.67
C ARG A 691 -47.51 15.65 60.65
N ALA A 692 -47.72 16.92 60.96
CA ALA A 692 -47.37 18.04 60.10
C ALA A 692 -45.87 18.40 60.12
N LYS A 693 -45.12 17.93 61.11
CA LYS A 693 -43.69 18.24 61.32
C LYS A 693 -42.75 17.95 60.14
N PRO A 694 -42.94 16.89 59.32
CA PRO A 694 -42.11 16.63 58.14
C PRO A 694 -42.30 17.62 57.00
N TYR A 695 -43.32 18.49 57.07
CA TYR A 695 -43.68 19.44 56.02
C TYR A 695 -43.25 20.89 56.32
N MET A 696 -42.52 21.10 57.43
CA MET A 696 -41.78 22.34 57.69
C MET A 696 -40.37 22.21 57.14
#